data_AF-G7LSU4-F1
#
_entry.id   AF-G7LSU4-F1
#
_cell.length_a   1.000
_cell.length_b   1.000
_cell.length_c   1.000
_cell.angle_alpha   90.00
_cell.angle_beta   90.00
_cell.angle_gamma   90.00
#
_symmetry.space_group_name_H-M   'P 1'
#
loop_
_entity.id
_entity.type
_entity.pdbx_description
1 polymer ?
#
loop_
_entity_poly.entity_id
_entity_poly.type
_entity_poly.pdbx_seq_one_letter_code
_entity_poly.pdbx_strand_id
1 'polypeptide(L)'
;MSTYFALLTNIGTAKLANAAALGNQLNITKMAVGDGDGVLPTPNPAQTALINEKRRAALNMLSIDPANDSQIIAEQVIPESEGGFWIREIGLYDDNNDLIAIANCPETYKPKLQEGSGRVQTVRMIIVVSSTDAVTLRIDPSVVLATRTYVDNAVIEVKQQLASSVGASMIGVSQGGTVQSAISFLTPEMFGAVGDGKTDDLPAFNKLISFLRASQTSYFVAAYGDYAISDSISVWGMGAALNMIVRSIRPTKSWANPSIYKEAKPLFSIGGNGNMVGLNIRCVHVHGEEKAAWISVIKQGVGGSYFHADRLRGCVGGYISRAQTWPSASNRITGGFWDGSDGIGVWVEYGSGNDTPMTEGTIVDVNFIRGFNKGGVLLRHGAQYSDIRAQFDFNGRHLSELTVNVTDFNGLERGSDVSDGSNTAELMALYEYPEGTFKVLINENHDVSNDGSLFSVGQTLSSGEWSGIITGVRQPSVDKWYPDVIHDFYGAAFAKVKIKSGYLGGLVGGLLHSSNFEYFNSNTALTNGTQGAMWTHSGKILSLRDVARGGAQVLDVSGSYLAPYRHMNMRDYRIFGVEVYAALRKSVVYDVRTFTFAGNGTVSTVREVWRATISCTLDGVSGECLIYVSSSGINIVNNTMNDVTLSVSGMKFQAVQGAQDVLATTFNFQRIF
;
A
#
# COMPACT_ATOMS: atom_id res chain seq x y z
N MET A 1 11.02 35.63 -74.37
CA MET A 1 9.74 36.08 -73.80
C MET A 1 8.87 34.86 -73.59
N SER A 2 8.21 34.73 -72.43
CA SER A 2 7.24 33.67 -72.17
C SER A 2 6.00 33.87 -73.06
N THR A 3 5.52 32.79 -73.69
CA THR A 3 4.35 32.83 -74.59
C THR A 3 3.06 33.22 -73.87
N TYR A 4 2.96 32.91 -72.57
CA TYR A 4 1.85 33.28 -71.71
C TYR A 4 2.39 34.03 -70.49
N PHE A 5 1.74 35.11 -70.10
CA PHE A 5 2.15 35.93 -68.97
C PHE A 5 0.98 36.74 -68.40
N ALA A 6 1.14 37.15 -67.15
CA ALA A 6 0.25 38.07 -66.46
C ALA A 6 0.99 39.37 -66.18
N LEU A 7 0.29 40.50 -66.22
CA LEU A 7 0.81 41.79 -65.80
C LEU A 7 -0.26 42.60 -65.05
N LEU A 8 0.20 43.53 -64.22
CA LEU A 8 -0.65 44.55 -63.63
C LEU A 8 -0.99 45.61 -64.68
N THR A 9 -2.24 46.06 -64.70
CA THR A 9 -2.61 47.23 -65.51
C THR A 9 -2.03 48.50 -64.87
N ASN A 10 -2.05 49.61 -65.61
CA ASN A 10 -1.69 50.92 -65.08
C ASN A 10 -2.60 51.29 -63.90
N ILE A 11 -3.89 50.92 -63.97
CA ILE A 11 -4.86 51.11 -62.89
C ILE A 11 -4.50 50.26 -61.67
N GLY A 12 -4.23 48.97 -61.88
CA GLY A 12 -3.85 48.05 -60.80
C GLY A 12 -2.57 48.47 -60.10
N THR A 13 -1.55 48.88 -60.87
CA THR A 13 -0.28 49.38 -60.34
C THR A 13 -0.48 50.65 -59.49
N ALA A 14 -1.28 51.60 -59.97
CA ALA A 14 -1.58 52.83 -59.23
C ALA A 14 -2.37 52.56 -57.95
N LYS A 15 -3.37 51.65 -58.00
CA LYS A 15 -4.16 51.28 -56.82
C LYS A 15 -3.34 50.53 -55.78
N LEU A 16 -2.48 49.60 -56.20
CA LEU A 16 -1.57 48.89 -55.29
C LEU A 16 -0.56 49.85 -54.64
N ALA A 17 0.00 50.78 -55.40
CA ALA A 17 0.92 51.79 -54.87
C ALA A 17 0.22 52.73 -53.85
N ASN A 18 -1.01 53.14 -54.14
CA ASN A 18 -1.81 53.99 -53.25
C ASN A 18 -2.19 53.23 -51.96
N ALA A 19 -2.63 51.98 -52.08
CA ALA A 19 -2.91 51.10 -50.95
C ALA A 19 -1.69 50.97 -50.03
N ALA A 20 -0.52 50.66 -50.60
CA ALA A 20 0.74 50.56 -49.86
C ALA A 20 1.15 51.89 -49.19
N ALA A 21 0.95 53.03 -49.84
CA ALA A 21 1.34 54.34 -49.30
C ALA A 21 0.42 54.86 -48.20
N LEU A 22 -0.88 54.55 -48.27
CA LEU A 22 -1.89 55.00 -47.30
C LEU A 22 -2.19 53.99 -46.18
N GLY A 23 -1.57 52.80 -46.22
CA GLY A 23 -1.87 51.71 -45.29
C GLY A 23 -3.25 51.08 -45.49
N ASN A 24 -3.86 51.28 -46.67
CA ASN A 24 -5.11 50.64 -47.06
C ASN A 24 -4.83 49.33 -47.80
N GLN A 25 -5.83 48.47 -47.96
CA GLN A 25 -5.72 47.24 -48.73
C GLN A 25 -6.62 47.27 -49.96
N LEU A 26 -6.11 46.75 -51.09
CA LEU A 26 -6.86 46.56 -52.33
C LEU A 26 -7.63 45.25 -52.27
N ASN A 27 -8.95 45.33 -52.40
CA ASN A 27 -9.83 44.15 -52.44
C ASN A 27 -9.94 43.63 -53.88
N ILE A 28 -9.20 42.59 -54.25
CA ILE A 28 -9.43 41.87 -55.52
C ILE A 28 -10.54 40.86 -55.28
N THR A 29 -11.69 41.03 -55.93
CA THR A 29 -12.91 40.28 -55.58
C THR A 29 -13.41 39.35 -56.69
N LYS A 30 -13.12 39.67 -57.96
CA LYS A 30 -13.69 38.95 -59.11
C LYS A 30 -12.62 38.59 -60.12
N MET A 31 -12.85 37.50 -60.86
CA MET A 31 -12.08 37.14 -62.03
C MET A 31 -13.00 37.00 -63.24
N ALA A 32 -12.60 37.58 -64.37
CA ALA A 32 -13.27 37.39 -65.64
C ALA A 32 -12.41 36.56 -66.60
N VAL A 33 -13.09 35.87 -67.51
CA VAL A 33 -12.49 35.14 -68.63
C VAL A 33 -13.14 35.56 -69.94
N GLY A 34 -12.33 35.64 -71.00
CA GLY A 34 -12.77 36.06 -72.34
C GLY A 34 -12.15 35.23 -73.44
N ASP A 35 -12.73 35.32 -74.64
CA ASP A 35 -12.29 34.56 -75.82
C ASP A 35 -11.37 35.37 -76.76
N GLY A 36 -11.01 36.61 -76.40
CA GLY A 36 -10.10 37.45 -77.18
C GLY A 36 -10.60 37.77 -78.60
N ASP A 37 -11.92 37.69 -78.84
CA ASP A 37 -12.56 37.89 -80.15
C ASP A 37 -12.03 36.96 -81.25
N GLY A 38 -11.70 35.72 -80.89
CA GLY A 38 -11.22 34.72 -81.85
C GLY A 38 -9.69 34.57 -81.91
N VAL A 39 -8.93 35.51 -81.32
CA VAL A 39 -7.46 35.54 -81.39
C VAL A 39 -6.86 35.51 -79.98
N LEU A 40 -5.68 34.90 -79.82
CA LEU A 40 -4.92 34.94 -78.58
C LEU A 40 -4.36 36.36 -78.35
N PRO A 41 -4.83 37.11 -77.34
CA PRO A 41 -4.39 38.49 -77.16
C PRO A 41 -3.04 38.57 -76.44
N THR A 42 -2.30 39.65 -76.72
CA THR A 42 -1.10 40.02 -75.96
C THR A 42 -1.49 40.97 -74.83
N PRO A 43 -1.30 40.61 -73.55
CA PRO A 43 -1.63 41.48 -72.42
C PRO A 43 -0.91 42.84 -72.52
N ASN A 44 -1.64 43.93 -72.28
CA ASN A 44 -1.14 45.30 -72.35
C ASN A 44 -1.51 46.06 -71.05
N PRO A 45 -0.53 46.70 -70.37
CA PRO A 45 -0.79 47.47 -69.15
C PRO A 45 -1.86 48.58 -69.27
N ALA A 46 -2.09 49.11 -70.48
CA ALA A 46 -3.10 50.13 -70.71
C ALA A 46 -4.55 49.60 -70.80
N GLN A 47 -4.77 48.28 -70.72
CA GLN A 47 -6.11 47.69 -70.78
C GLN A 47 -6.94 48.07 -69.56
N THR A 48 -8.21 48.42 -69.80
CA THR A 48 -9.22 48.70 -68.77
C THR A 48 -10.33 47.64 -68.72
N ALA A 49 -10.41 46.78 -69.74
CA ALA A 49 -11.33 45.66 -69.84
C ALA A 49 -10.73 44.50 -70.68
N LEU A 50 -11.35 43.33 -70.60
CA LEU A 50 -11.11 42.21 -71.53
C LEU A 50 -11.61 42.58 -72.94
N ILE A 51 -10.98 42.03 -73.98
CA ILE A 51 -11.36 42.27 -75.39
C ILE A 51 -12.77 41.73 -75.66
N ASN A 52 -13.08 40.52 -75.16
CA ASN A 52 -14.40 39.92 -75.26
C ASN A 52 -14.70 39.04 -74.04
N GLU A 53 -15.15 39.67 -72.97
CA GLU A 53 -15.54 39.01 -71.73
C GLU A 53 -16.71 38.05 -71.95
N LYS A 54 -16.56 36.79 -71.53
CA LYS A 54 -17.62 35.77 -71.58
C LYS A 54 -18.24 35.49 -70.23
N ARG A 55 -17.45 35.62 -69.17
CA ARG A 55 -17.88 35.35 -67.80
C ARG A 55 -17.06 36.14 -66.81
N ARG A 56 -17.72 36.64 -65.78
CA ARG A 56 -17.11 37.21 -64.57
C ARG A 56 -17.84 36.67 -63.35
N ALA A 57 -17.09 36.15 -62.38
CA ALA A 57 -17.64 35.77 -61.08
C ALA A 57 -16.63 36.04 -59.96
N ALA A 58 -17.07 35.83 -58.72
CA ALA A 58 -16.23 35.97 -57.54
C ALA A 58 -15.08 34.95 -57.55
N LEU A 59 -13.97 35.30 -56.90
CA LEU A 59 -12.84 34.39 -56.72
C LEU A 59 -13.18 33.25 -55.74
N ASN A 60 -12.75 32.03 -56.07
CA ASN A 60 -12.81 30.88 -55.16
C ASN A 60 -11.62 30.82 -54.20
N MET A 61 -10.50 31.45 -54.57
CA MET A 61 -9.30 31.54 -53.74
C MET A 61 -8.49 32.78 -54.12
N LEU A 62 -7.94 33.46 -53.11
CA LEU A 62 -6.93 34.49 -53.25
C LEU A 62 -5.90 34.30 -52.12
N SER A 63 -4.66 33.95 -52.46
CA SER A 63 -3.61 33.66 -51.47
C SER A 63 -2.23 34.11 -51.95
N ILE A 64 -1.30 34.32 -51.02
CA ILE A 64 0.12 34.50 -51.36
C ILE A 64 0.69 33.14 -51.79
N ASP A 65 1.60 33.14 -52.77
CA ASP A 65 2.29 31.92 -53.18
C ASP A 65 3.23 31.45 -52.04
N PRO A 66 3.09 30.22 -51.52
CA PRO A 66 3.96 29.73 -50.46
C PRO A 66 5.44 29.61 -50.86
N ALA A 67 5.76 29.58 -52.16
CA ALA A 67 7.12 29.57 -52.66
C ALA A 67 7.67 30.97 -53.01
N ASN A 68 6.81 31.99 -53.07
CA ASN A 68 7.20 33.36 -53.43
C ASN A 68 6.28 34.41 -52.78
N ASP A 69 6.78 35.08 -51.76
CA ASP A 69 6.06 36.09 -50.97
C ASP A 69 5.63 37.34 -51.77
N SER A 70 6.17 37.53 -52.97
CA SER A 70 5.87 38.63 -53.89
C SER A 70 4.83 38.25 -54.95
N GLN A 71 4.27 37.04 -54.88
CA GLN A 71 3.27 36.54 -55.81
C GLN A 71 1.92 36.29 -55.14
N ILE A 72 0.85 36.66 -55.84
CA ILE A 72 -0.52 36.38 -55.44
C ILE A 72 -1.13 35.41 -56.45
N ILE A 73 -1.72 34.34 -55.93
CA ILE A 73 -2.46 33.33 -56.68
C ILE A 73 -3.95 33.65 -56.54
N ALA A 74 -4.60 33.93 -57.65
CA ALA A 74 -6.05 34.07 -57.75
C ALA A 74 -6.63 32.88 -58.51
N GLU A 75 -7.66 32.24 -57.96
CA GLU A 75 -8.35 31.14 -58.61
C GLU A 75 -9.85 31.36 -58.69
N GLN A 76 -10.42 30.85 -59.78
CA GLN A 76 -11.84 30.78 -60.00
C GLN A 76 -12.20 29.43 -60.60
N VAL A 77 -13.28 28.82 -60.10
CA VAL A 77 -13.85 27.58 -60.59
C VAL A 77 -15.05 27.91 -61.47
N ILE A 78 -15.05 27.43 -62.71
CA ILE A 78 -16.17 27.51 -63.64
C ILE A 78 -16.94 26.19 -63.57
N PRO A 79 -18.20 26.18 -63.08
CA PRO A 79 -18.99 24.96 -62.96
C PRO A 79 -19.40 24.40 -64.32
N GLU A 80 -19.93 23.18 -64.36
CA GLU A 80 -20.39 22.53 -65.59
C GLU A 80 -21.60 23.21 -66.25
N SER A 81 -22.39 23.96 -65.49
CA SER A 81 -23.55 24.72 -65.95
C SER A 81 -23.18 25.93 -66.82
N GLU A 82 -21.94 26.40 -66.72
CA GLU A 82 -21.44 27.60 -67.40
C GLU A 82 -20.31 27.24 -68.38
N GLY A 83 -20.45 27.63 -69.64
CA GLY A 83 -19.53 27.26 -70.72
C GLY A 83 -20.09 27.61 -72.09
N GLY A 84 -19.55 26.97 -73.13
CA GLY A 84 -19.86 27.25 -74.53
C GLY A 84 -18.95 28.33 -75.15
N PHE A 85 -17.77 28.55 -74.58
CA PHE A 85 -16.84 29.59 -75.01
C PHE A 85 -15.37 29.18 -74.83
N TRP A 86 -14.50 29.83 -75.60
CA TRP A 86 -13.05 29.73 -75.46
C TRP A 86 -12.55 30.66 -74.35
N ILE A 87 -11.51 30.22 -73.65
CA ILE A 87 -10.77 31.03 -72.68
C ILE A 87 -9.40 31.31 -73.29
N ARG A 88 -9.13 32.60 -73.53
CA ARG A 88 -7.88 33.12 -74.08
C ARG A 88 -7.29 34.26 -73.26
N GLU A 89 -8.14 35.00 -72.55
CA GLU A 89 -7.76 36.10 -71.65
C GLU A 89 -8.41 35.96 -70.28
N ILE A 90 -7.70 36.41 -69.25
CA ILE A 90 -8.11 36.36 -67.84
C ILE A 90 -7.87 37.74 -67.22
N GLY A 91 -8.88 38.28 -66.54
CA GLY A 91 -8.81 39.58 -65.87
C GLY A 91 -9.14 39.48 -64.38
N LEU A 92 -8.39 40.17 -63.52
CA LEU A 92 -8.71 40.33 -62.10
C LEU A 92 -9.29 41.72 -61.85
N TYR A 93 -10.38 41.78 -61.08
CA TYR A 93 -11.12 43.01 -60.80
C TYR A 93 -11.27 43.26 -59.32
N ASP A 94 -11.25 44.53 -58.94
CA ASP A 94 -11.55 44.95 -57.57
C ASP A 94 -13.06 45.12 -57.30
N ASP A 95 -13.39 45.54 -56.08
CA ASP A 95 -14.75 45.86 -55.62
C ASP A 95 -15.45 46.97 -56.43
N ASN A 96 -14.69 47.88 -57.03
CA ASN A 96 -15.17 48.95 -57.90
C ASN A 96 -15.31 48.51 -59.38
N ASN A 97 -15.04 47.23 -59.68
CA ASN A 97 -14.97 46.65 -61.02
C ASN A 97 -13.86 47.23 -61.92
N ASP A 98 -12.80 47.78 -61.35
CA ASP A 98 -11.63 48.21 -62.10
C ASP A 98 -10.72 47.00 -62.40
N LEU A 99 -10.20 46.93 -63.64
CA LEU A 99 -9.31 45.84 -64.07
C LEU A 99 -7.92 46.05 -63.46
N ILE A 100 -7.55 45.20 -62.50
CA ILE A 100 -6.29 45.27 -61.76
C ILE A 100 -5.16 44.56 -62.49
N ALA A 101 -5.45 43.40 -63.07
CA ALA A 101 -4.45 42.60 -63.77
C ALA A 101 -5.05 41.90 -64.98
N ILE A 102 -4.22 41.70 -66.00
CA ILE A 102 -4.59 41.03 -67.25
C ILE A 102 -3.57 39.92 -67.57
N ALA A 103 -4.05 38.78 -68.03
CA ALA A 103 -3.24 37.67 -68.51
C ALA A 103 -3.81 37.08 -69.80
N ASN A 104 -2.92 36.51 -70.61
CA ASN A 104 -3.29 35.55 -71.64
C ASN A 104 -3.05 34.12 -71.16
N CYS A 105 -3.71 33.16 -71.77
CA CYS A 105 -3.57 31.75 -71.42
C CYS A 105 -3.69 30.84 -72.65
N PRO A 106 -3.22 29.58 -72.58
CA PRO A 106 -3.41 28.62 -73.66
C PRO A 106 -4.89 28.49 -74.02
N GLU A 107 -5.19 28.52 -75.32
CA GLU A 107 -6.55 28.45 -75.82
C GLU A 107 -7.26 27.19 -75.30
N THR A 108 -8.25 27.40 -74.43
CA THR A 108 -8.96 26.30 -73.75
C THR A 108 -10.45 26.45 -73.98
N TYR A 109 -11.06 25.45 -74.63
CA TYR A 109 -12.51 25.40 -74.78
C TYR A 109 -13.18 24.85 -73.51
N LYS A 110 -14.12 25.61 -72.94
CA LYS A 110 -14.93 25.19 -71.80
C LYS A 110 -16.34 24.81 -72.30
N PRO A 111 -16.66 23.52 -72.48
CA PRO A 111 -17.98 23.11 -72.94
C PRO A 111 -19.05 23.40 -71.88
N LYS A 112 -20.28 23.60 -72.34
CA LYS A 112 -21.49 23.63 -71.50
C LYS A 112 -22.06 22.22 -71.39
N LEU A 113 -22.70 21.87 -70.27
CA LEU A 113 -23.29 20.54 -70.06
C LEU A 113 -24.19 20.05 -71.21
N GLN A 114 -24.94 20.96 -71.86
CA GLN A 114 -25.81 20.67 -73.01
C GLN A 114 -25.07 20.15 -74.25
N GLU A 115 -23.77 20.38 -74.35
CA GLU A 115 -22.90 19.87 -75.42
C GLU A 115 -22.42 18.42 -75.14
N GLY A 116 -22.98 17.76 -74.11
CA GLY A 116 -22.67 16.38 -73.75
C GLY A 116 -21.41 16.21 -72.88
N SER A 117 -20.80 17.30 -72.40
CA SER A 117 -19.60 17.28 -71.57
C SER A 117 -19.71 18.25 -70.39
N GLY A 118 -20.03 17.70 -69.21
CA GLY A 118 -20.12 18.41 -67.93
C GLY A 118 -18.75 18.66 -67.29
N ARG A 119 -17.93 19.51 -67.91
CA ARG A 119 -16.58 19.80 -67.40
C ARG A 119 -16.63 20.90 -66.34
N VAL A 120 -15.98 20.70 -65.19
CA VAL A 120 -15.61 21.79 -64.25
C VAL A 120 -14.20 22.27 -64.60
N GLN A 121 -13.97 23.58 -64.66
CA GLN A 121 -12.66 24.13 -65.04
C GLN A 121 -12.18 25.15 -64.01
N THR A 122 -11.03 24.88 -63.40
CA THR A 122 -10.33 25.86 -62.56
C THR A 122 -9.45 26.73 -63.45
N VAL A 123 -9.56 28.04 -63.27
CA VAL A 123 -8.72 29.07 -63.90
C VAL A 123 -7.87 29.70 -62.80
N ARG A 124 -6.56 29.69 -62.99
CA ARG A 124 -5.56 30.22 -62.04
C ARG A 124 -4.77 31.32 -62.72
N MET A 125 -4.66 32.47 -62.06
CA MET A 125 -3.82 33.58 -62.48
C MET A 125 -2.85 33.92 -61.34
N ILE A 126 -1.56 34.04 -61.67
CA ILE A 126 -0.51 34.41 -60.72
C ILE A 126 -0.02 35.80 -61.11
N ILE A 127 -0.03 36.73 -60.17
CA ILE A 127 0.45 38.10 -60.37
C ILE A 127 1.61 38.41 -59.43
N VAL A 128 2.59 39.15 -59.93
CA VAL A 128 3.68 39.69 -59.11
C VAL A 128 3.28 41.09 -58.65
N VAL A 129 3.39 41.35 -57.35
CA VAL A 129 3.07 42.65 -56.74
C VAL A 129 4.27 43.19 -55.96
N SER A 130 4.34 44.51 -55.79
CA SER A 130 5.41 45.17 -55.03
C SER A 130 5.25 45.05 -53.50
N SER A 131 4.04 44.73 -53.03
CA SER A 131 3.73 44.45 -51.63
C SER A 131 2.45 43.62 -51.57
N THR A 132 2.53 42.45 -50.93
CA THR A 132 1.37 41.58 -50.71
C THR A 132 0.50 42.05 -49.53
N ASP A 133 1.05 42.82 -48.58
CA ASP A 133 0.31 43.46 -47.48
C ASP A 133 -0.74 44.46 -47.95
N ALA A 134 -0.53 45.04 -49.14
CA ALA A 134 -1.44 45.98 -49.78
C ALA A 134 -2.67 45.30 -50.44
N VAL A 135 -2.86 43.98 -50.29
CA VAL A 135 -3.99 43.23 -50.85
C VAL A 135 -4.77 42.50 -49.76
N THR A 136 -6.10 42.60 -49.80
CA THR A 136 -6.97 41.87 -48.86
C THR A 136 -7.22 40.44 -49.34
N LEU A 137 -6.77 39.46 -48.56
CA LEU A 137 -6.93 38.02 -48.84
C LEU A 137 -8.25 37.46 -48.29
N ARG A 138 -9.38 38.14 -48.50
CA ARG A 138 -10.70 37.67 -48.07
C ARG A 138 -11.62 37.45 -49.26
N ILE A 139 -12.11 36.23 -49.39
CA ILE A 139 -13.24 35.86 -50.25
C ILE A 139 -14.49 35.68 -49.39
N ASP A 140 -15.68 35.86 -49.96
CA ASP A 140 -16.94 35.55 -49.28
C ASP A 140 -17.28 34.05 -49.49
N PRO A 141 -17.14 33.20 -48.47
CA PRO A 141 -17.37 31.76 -48.60
C PRO A 141 -18.84 31.38 -48.79
N SER A 142 -19.80 32.31 -48.62
CA SER A 142 -21.23 32.02 -48.76
C SER A 142 -21.71 31.92 -50.21
N VAL A 143 -20.89 32.36 -51.17
CA VAL A 143 -21.26 32.50 -52.59
C VAL A 143 -20.40 31.64 -53.53
N VAL A 144 -19.45 30.87 -52.99
CA VAL A 144 -18.46 30.11 -53.78
C VAL A 144 -18.38 28.63 -53.40
N LEU A 145 -18.13 27.77 -54.39
CA LEU A 145 -17.88 26.35 -54.20
C LEU A 145 -16.48 26.13 -53.59
N ALA A 146 -16.42 25.38 -52.49
CA ALA A 146 -15.14 24.91 -51.93
C ALA A 146 -14.52 23.85 -52.85
N THR A 147 -13.22 23.98 -53.12
CA THR A 147 -12.49 22.90 -53.80
C THR A 147 -12.37 21.70 -52.88
N ARG A 148 -12.33 20.49 -53.45
CA ARG A 148 -12.12 19.26 -52.67
C ARG A 148 -10.86 19.35 -51.80
N THR A 149 -9.76 19.85 -52.37
CA THR A 149 -8.48 20.02 -51.66
C THR A 149 -8.59 20.95 -50.46
N TYR A 150 -9.33 22.05 -50.57
CA TYR A 150 -9.56 22.96 -49.43
C TYR A 150 -10.29 22.23 -48.29
N VAL A 151 -11.34 21.49 -48.61
CA VAL A 151 -12.10 20.71 -47.61
C VAL A 151 -11.23 19.62 -46.99
N ASP A 152 -10.48 18.87 -47.80
CA ASP A 152 -9.57 17.81 -47.32
C ASP A 152 -8.52 18.39 -46.35
N ASN A 153 -7.93 19.55 -46.66
CA ASN A 153 -6.96 20.22 -45.81
C ASN A 153 -7.59 20.72 -44.49
N ALA A 154 -8.77 21.35 -44.54
CA ALA A 154 -9.47 21.81 -43.34
C ALA A 154 -9.84 20.64 -42.40
N VAL A 155 -10.25 19.50 -42.96
CA VAL A 155 -10.54 18.29 -42.18
C VAL A 155 -9.27 17.74 -41.51
N ILE A 156 -8.13 17.75 -42.20
CA ILE A 156 -6.85 17.32 -41.64
C ILE A 156 -6.45 18.24 -40.47
N GLU A 157 -6.56 19.56 -40.65
CA GLU A 157 -6.21 20.54 -39.62
C GLU A 157 -7.04 20.34 -38.34
N VAL A 158 -8.36 20.23 -38.46
CA VAL A 158 -9.25 19.98 -37.31
C VAL A 158 -8.92 18.66 -36.62
N LYS A 159 -8.64 17.59 -37.39
CA LYS A 159 -8.23 16.29 -36.81
C LYS A 159 -6.91 16.40 -36.04
N GLN A 160 -5.94 17.16 -36.55
CA GLN A 160 -4.66 17.38 -35.88
C GLN A 160 -4.83 18.17 -34.58
N GLN A 161 -5.63 19.24 -34.59
CA GLN A 161 -5.91 20.03 -33.40
C GLN A 161 -6.65 19.19 -32.33
N LEU A 162 -7.65 18.41 -32.74
CA LEU A 162 -8.39 17.52 -31.83
C LEU A 162 -7.51 16.40 -31.25
N ALA A 163 -6.52 15.92 -31.99
CA ALA A 163 -5.58 14.89 -31.52
C ALA A 163 -4.47 15.44 -30.60
N SER A 164 -4.33 16.76 -30.50
CA SER A 164 -3.30 17.41 -29.67
C SER A 164 -3.68 17.44 -28.19
N SER A 165 -2.74 17.83 -27.32
CA SER A 165 -2.96 17.99 -25.88
C SER A 165 -3.99 19.06 -25.52
N VAL A 166 -4.34 19.96 -26.45
CA VAL A 166 -5.39 20.97 -26.27
C VAL A 166 -6.71 20.56 -26.92
N GLY A 167 -6.79 19.41 -27.60
CA GLY A 167 -8.00 18.98 -28.31
C GLY A 167 -9.23 18.85 -27.41
N ALA A 168 -9.06 18.39 -26.16
CA ALA A 168 -10.15 18.32 -25.19
C ALA A 168 -10.71 19.70 -24.81
N SER A 169 -9.94 20.78 -24.96
CA SER A 169 -10.42 22.15 -24.72
C SER A 169 -11.30 22.68 -25.85
N MET A 170 -11.29 22.03 -27.02
CA MET A 170 -12.08 22.43 -28.19
C MET A 170 -13.49 21.86 -28.16
N ILE A 171 -13.77 20.90 -27.28
CA ILE A 171 -15.07 20.24 -27.17
C ILE A 171 -15.84 20.83 -25.99
N GLY A 172 -16.93 21.53 -26.28
CA GLY A 172 -17.85 22.05 -25.27
C GLY A 172 -18.67 20.95 -24.60
N VAL A 173 -19.03 21.17 -23.34
CA VAL A 173 -19.98 20.30 -22.60
C VAL A 173 -21.31 21.03 -22.36
N SER A 174 -22.43 20.31 -22.33
CA SER A 174 -23.78 20.90 -22.25
C SER A 174 -24.03 21.77 -21.01
N GLN A 175 -23.29 21.52 -19.93
CA GLN A 175 -23.38 22.23 -18.66
C GLN A 175 -22.56 23.54 -18.66
N GLY A 176 -21.86 23.86 -19.75
CA GLY A 176 -20.88 24.95 -19.85
C GLY A 176 -19.45 24.47 -19.56
N GLY A 177 -18.46 25.12 -20.16
CA GLY A 177 -17.06 24.71 -20.09
C GLY A 177 -16.66 23.73 -21.21
N THR A 178 -15.56 22.98 -21.00
CA THR A 178 -14.96 22.09 -22.01
C THR A 178 -14.69 20.69 -21.46
N VAL A 179 -14.48 19.70 -22.33
CA VAL A 179 -14.09 18.35 -21.92
C VAL A 179 -12.80 18.39 -21.09
N GLN A 180 -11.84 19.26 -21.43
CA GLN A 180 -10.62 19.44 -20.64
C GLN A 180 -10.92 19.80 -19.18
N SER A 181 -11.89 20.68 -18.93
CA SER A 181 -12.29 21.05 -17.57
C SER A 181 -13.04 19.94 -16.83
N ALA A 182 -13.55 18.94 -17.54
CA ALA A 182 -14.27 17.79 -16.98
C ALA A 182 -13.35 16.58 -16.68
N ILE A 183 -12.11 16.55 -17.18
CA ILE A 183 -11.16 15.48 -16.89
C ILE A 183 -10.62 15.67 -15.46
N SER A 184 -11.17 14.91 -14.52
CA SER A 184 -10.82 14.97 -13.09
C SER A 184 -9.96 13.79 -12.61
N PHE A 185 -9.67 12.83 -13.50
CA PHE A 185 -8.91 11.63 -13.19
C PHE A 185 -7.97 11.25 -14.33
N LEU A 186 -6.95 10.48 -13.99
CA LEU A 186 -6.01 9.88 -14.94
C LEU A 186 -6.20 8.37 -14.95
N THR A 187 -5.87 7.73 -16.08
CA THR A 187 -5.85 6.28 -16.18
C THR A 187 -4.53 5.81 -16.80
N PRO A 188 -4.02 4.62 -16.49
CA PRO A 188 -2.84 4.07 -17.15
C PRO A 188 -2.96 4.01 -18.68
N GLU A 189 -4.16 3.84 -19.22
CA GLU A 189 -4.44 3.78 -20.66
C GLU A 189 -4.13 5.11 -21.36
N MET A 190 -4.31 6.26 -20.68
CA MET A 190 -3.86 7.56 -21.19
C MET A 190 -2.34 7.61 -21.42
N PHE A 191 -1.59 6.71 -20.78
CA PHE A 191 -0.15 6.57 -20.90
C PHE A 191 0.28 5.33 -21.70
N GLY A 192 -0.68 4.64 -22.32
CA GLY A 192 -0.45 3.52 -23.23
C GLY A 192 -0.60 2.13 -22.61
N ALA A 193 -1.21 1.99 -21.42
CA ALA A 193 -1.54 0.68 -20.88
C ALA A 193 -2.61 -0.01 -21.73
N VAL A 194 -2.51 -1.33 -21.87
CA VAL A 194 -3.50 -2.19 -22.54
C VAL A 194 -4.50 -2.76 -21.55
N GLY A 195 -4.07 -3.17 -20.35
CA GLY A 195 -4.98 -3.63 -19.30
C GLY A 195 -5.68 -4.97 -19.58
N ASP A 196 -5.02 -5.87 -20.31
CA ASP A 196 -5.53 -7.20 -20.71
C ASP A 196 -5.04 -8.37 -19.82
N GLY A 197 -4.24 -8.07 -18.80
CA GLY A 197 -3.68 -9.01 -17.85
C GLY A 197 -2.53 -9.84 -18.41
N LYS A 198 -2.00 -9.47 -19.58
CA LYS A 198 -0.95 -10.21 -20.31
C LYS A 198 0.16 -9.31 -20.81
N THR A 199 -0.20 -8.18 -21.41
CA THR A 199 0.72 -7.18 -21.94
C THR A 199 1.43 -6.49 -20.77
N ASP A 200 2.73 -6.25 -20.92
CA ASP A 200 3.50 -5.55 -19.89
C ASP A 200 3.12 -4.06 -19.88
N ASP A 201 2.34 -3.67 -18.88
CA ASP A 201 1.84 -2.32 -18.67
C ASP A 201 2.78 -1.48 -17.80
N LEU A 202 3.91 -2.04 -17.33
CA LEU A 202 4.88 -1.31 -16.52
C LEU A 202 5.38 -0.01 -17.20
N PRO A 203 5.67 0.03 -18.51
CA PRO A 203 6.07 1.28 -19.17
C PRO A 203 5.01 2.38 -19.07
N ALA A 204 3.72 2.02 -19.12
CA ALA A 204 2.62 2.98 -18.99
C ALA A 204 2.50 3.49 -17.55
N PHE A 205 2.60 2.60 -16.55
CA PHE A 205 2.66 3.00 -15.15
C PHE A 205 3.85 3.91 -14.85
N ASN A 206 5.03 3.64 -15.40
CA ASN A 206 6.21 4.49 -15.23
C ASN A 206 6.00 5.91 -15.77
N LYS A 207 5.36 6.04 -16.93
CA LYS A 207 4.99 7.35 -17.51
C LYS A 207 3.96 8.08 -16.65
N LEU A 208 2.91 7.38 -16.19
CA LEU A 208 1.90 7.92 -15.30
C LEU A 208 2.51 8.43 -13.98
N ILE A 209 3.31 7.60 -13.30
CA ILE A 209 3.98 7.96 -12.04
C ILE A 209 4.92 9.16 -12.23
N SER A 210 5.65 9.20 -13.35
CA SER A 210 6.52 10.34 -13.69
C SER A 210 5.73 11.62 -13.91
N PHE A 211 4.59 11.55 -14.62
CA PHE A 211 3.69 12.67 -14.82
C PHE A 211 3.13 13.19 -13.48
N LEU A 212 2.63 12.30 -12.62
CA LEU A 212 2.12 12.65 -11.31
C LEU A 212 3.18 13.37 -10.47
N ARG A 213 4.41 12.82 -10.42
CA ARG A 213 5.53 13.44 -9.71
C ARG A 213 5.86 14.84 -10.24
N ALA A 214 5.88 15.02 -11.56
CA ALA A 214 6.18 16.31 -12.18
C ALA A 214 5.06 17.34 -11.94
N SER A 215 3.80 16.90 -11.92
CA SER A 215 2.64 17.80 -11.77
C SER A 215 2.48 18.40 -10.37
N GLN A 216 3.04 17.74 -9.34
CA GLN A 216 2.85 18.07 -7.93
C GLN A 216 1.37 18.31 -7.52
N THR A 217 0.43 17.78 -8.29
CA THR A 217 -1.02 17.96 -8.10
C THR A 217 -1.67 16.62 -7.77
N SER A 218 -2.65 16.64 -6.86
CA SER A 218 -3.41 15.45 -6.48
C SER A 218 -4.42 15.06 -7.56
N TYR A 219 -4.04 14.10 -8.41
CA TYR A 219 -4.96 13.43 -9.31
C TYR A 219 -5.49 12.15 -8.70
N PHE A 220 -6.77 11.86 -8.96
CA PHE A 220 -7.30 10.52 -8.77
C PHE A 220 -6.87 9.65 -9.96
N VAL A 221 -6.27 8.49 -9.67
CA VAL A 221 -5.90 7.50 -10.68
C VAL A 221 -6.92 6.37 -10.66
N ALA A 222 -7.58 6.17 -11.80
CA ALA A 222 -8.56 5.13 -12.03
C ALA A 222 -7.97 4.07 -12.97
N ALA A 223 -7.36 3.02 -12.40
CA ALA A 223 -6.79 1.91 -13.14
C ALA A 223 -7.77 0.71 -13.10
N TYR A 224 -8.74 0.68 -14.01
CA TYR A 224 -9.80 -0.34 -14.03
C TYR A 224 -9.53 -1.56 -14.93
N GLY A 225 -8.41 -1.58 -15.65
CA GLY A 225 -7.97 -2.74 -16.45
C GLY A 225 -7.51 -3.94 -15.61
N ASP A 226 -6.97 -4.94 -16.30
CA ASP A 226 -6.17 -6.01 -15.70
C ASP A 226 -4.70 -5.79 -16.05
N TYR A 227 -3.84 -5.41 -15.10
CA TYR A 227 -2.49 -4.97 -15.45
C TYR A 227 -1.45 -6.04 -15.12
N ALA A 228 -0.73 -6.50 -16.14
CA ALA A 228 0.47 -7.31 -15.93
C ALA A 228 1.69 -6.39 -15.96
N ILE A 229 2.61 -6.53 -15.00
CA ILE A 229 3.84 -5.73 -14.92
C ILE A 229 5.08 -6.61 -14.85
N SER A 230 6.15 -6.23 -15.55
CA SER A 230 7.39 -7.02 -15.62
C SER A 230 8.36 -6.81 -14.44
N ASP A 231 8.21 -5.72 -13.70
CA ASP A 231 8.96 -5.36 -12.50
C ASP A 231 8.14 -4.41 -11.61
N SER A 232 8.69 -4.03 -10.46
CA SER A 232 8.03 -3.21 -9.44
C SER A 232 7.66 -1.82 -9.96
N ILE A 233 6.42 -1.38 -9.71
CA ILE A 233 6.04 0.04 -9.87
C ILE A 233 6.71 0.83 -8.74
N SER A 234 7.67 1.68 -9.09
CA SER A 234 8.46 2.45 -8.13
C SER A 234 7.78 3.78 -7.78
N VAL A 235 7.29 3.91 -6.55
CA VAL A 235 6.57 5.08 -6.05
C VAL A 235 7.44 5.83 -5.04
N TRP A 236 7.93 7.00 -5.43
CA TRP A 236 8.78 7.85 -4.60
C TRP A 236 8.63 9.33 -4.94
N GLY A 237 8.96 10.22 -3.99
CA GLY A 237 8.89 11.67 -4.13
C GLY A 237 7.47 12.22 -4.29
N MET A 238 6.49 11.61 -3.62
CA MET A 238 5.05 11.90 -3.75
C MET A 238 4.46 12.43 -2.43
N GLY A 239 5.11 13.41 -1.81
CA GLY A 239 4.79 13.89 -0.46
C GLY A 239 3.41 14.51 -0.21
N ALA A 240 2.47 14.50 -1.16
CA ALA A 240 1.14 15.09 -0.98
C ALA A 240 -0.04 14.47 -1.76
N ALA A 241 0.11 13.44 -2.61
CA ALA A 241 -0.82 13.38 -3.74
C ALA A 241 -1.08 12.07 -4.52
N LEU A 242 -0.65 10.87 -4.08
CA LEU A 242 -1.04 9.65 -4.81
C LEU A 242 -2.36 9.10 -4.27
N ASN A 243 -3.45 9.22 -5.05
CA ASN A 243 -4.71 8.52 -4.78
C ASN A 243 -5.06 7.63 -5.98
N MET A 244 -4.90 6.33 -5.81
CA MET A 244 -5.00 5.34 -6.88
C MET A 244 -5.90 4.18 -6.48
N ILE A 245 -6.81 3.82 -7.39
CA ILE A 245 -7.52 2.53 -7.35
C ILE A 245 -7.07 1.70 -8.55
N VAL A 246 -6.68 0.45 -8.28
CA VAL A 246 -6.30 -0.56 -9.25
C VAL A 246 -7.25 -1.74 -9.16
N ARG A 247 -7.94 -2.11 -10.24
CA ARG A 247 -8.87 -3.24 -10.23
C ARG A 247 -8.14 -4.58 -10.12
N SER A 248 -7.12 -4.79 -10.91
CA SER A 248 -6.35 -6.04 -10.90
C SER A 248 -4.91 -5.76 -11.31
N ILE A 249 -3.96 -6.32 -10.55
CA ILE A 249 -2.53 -6.22 -10.84
C ILE A 249 -1.82 -7.55 -10.59
N ARG A 250 -0.87 -7.88 -11.47
CA ARG A 250 -0.11 -9.13 -11.39
C ARG A 250 1.28 -9.02 -12.02
N PRO A 251 2.22 -9.91 -11.65
CA PRO A 251 3.44 -10.13 -12.39
C PRO A 251 3.16 -10.64 -13.82
N THR A 252 4.00 -10.26 -14.77
CA THR A 252 4.07 -10.97 -16.06
C THR A 252 4.72 -12.35 -15.89
N LYS A 253 4.63 -13.20 -16.93
CA LYS A 253 5.30 -14.50 -16.95
C LYS A 253 6.82 -14.42 -16.84
N SER A 254 7.43 -13.29 -17.21
CA SER A 254 8.88 -13.07 -17.14
C SER A 254 9.36 -12.59 -15.77
N TRP A 255 8.46 -12.39 -14.80
CA TRP A 255 8.82 -12.01 -13.44
C TRP A 255 9.70 -13.09 -12.80
N ALA A 256 10.82 -12.67 -12.21
CA ALA A 256 11.79 -13.57 -11.62
C ALA A 256 11.22 -14.29 -10.40
N ASN A 257 11.46 -15.61 -10.30
CA ASN A 257 11.19 -16.34 -9.07
C ASN A 257 12.18 -15.89 -7.99
N PRO A 258 11.74 -15.62 -6.76
CA PRO A 258 12.66 -15.39 -5.65
C PRO A 258 13.42 -16.69 -5.32
N SER A 259 14.72 -16.59 -5.00
CA SER A 259 15.50 -17.75 -4.52
C SER A 259 15.06 -18.15 -3.11
N ILE A 260 14.74 -17.14 -2.30
CA ILE A 260 14.15 -17.25 -0.96
C ILE A 260 13.05 -16.20 -0.81
N TYR A 261 12.05 -16.46 0.02
CA TYR A 261 10.90 -15.58 0.19
C TYR A 261 11.25 -14.11 0.51
N LYS A 262 12.37 -13.87 1.21
CA LYS A 262 12.87 -12.53 1.57
C LYS A 262 13.26 -11.68 0.35
N GLU A 263 13.58 -12.31 -0.78
CA GLU A 263 14.01 -11.67 -2.04
C GLU A 263 12.84 -11.37 -2.98
N ALA A 264 11.61 -11.78 -2.63
CA ALA A 264 10.44 -11.53 -3.46
C ALA A 264 10.25 -10.03 -3.71
N LYS A 265 10.32 -9.66 -5.00
CA LYS A 265 10.08 -8.28 -5.43
C LYS A 265 8.61 -7.91 -5.18
N PRO A 266 8.32 -6.66 -4.76
CA PRO A 266 6.95 -6.19 -4.61
C PRO A 266 6.36 -5.76 -5.95
N LEU A 267 5.04 -5.79 -6.09
CA LEU A 267 4.36 -5.12 -7.20
C LEU A 267 4.48 -3.59 -7.08
N PHE A 268 4.47 -3.06 -5.86
CA PHE A 268 4.72 -1.66 -5.55
C PHE A 268 5.91 -1.51 -4.60
N SER A 269 6.95 -0.84 -5.08
CA SER A 269 8.09 -0.44 -4.25
C SER A 269 7.89 1.01 -3.80
N ILE A 270 7.68 1.22 -2.49
CA ILE A 270 7.35 2.53 -1.91
C ILE A 270 8.57 3.13 -1.21
N GLY A 271 8.92 4.37 -1.57
CA GLY A 271 10.12 5.06 -1.09
C GLY A 271 11.27 5.00 -2.10
N GLY A 272 12.38 5.69 -1.81
CA GLY A 272 13.57 5.65 -2.67
C GLY A 272 14.27 6.99 -2.81
N ASN A 273 13.50 8.06 -2.99
CA ASN A 273 13.97 9.44 -2.92
C ASN A 273 12.80 10.37 -2.57
N GLY A 274 13.06 11.41 -1.79
CA GLY A 274 12.07 12.41 -1.40
C GLY A 274 11.04 11.94 -0.36
N ASN A 275 10.26 12.91 0.13
CA ASN A 275 9.24 12.68 1.15
C ASN A 275 8.06 11.88 0.59
N MET A 276 7.51 11.00 1.42
CA MET A 276 6.40 10.10 1.10
C MET A 276 5.38 10.13 2.23
N VAL A 277 4.34 10.95 2.09
CA VAL A 277 3.28 11.09 3.09
C VAL A 277 1.92 11.15 2.39
N GLY A 278 0.91 10.50 2.96
CA GLY A 278 -0.47 10.62 2.48
C GLY A 278 -0.78 9.87 1.18
N LEU A 279 -0.08 8.76 0.91
CA LEU A 279 -0.44 7.90 -0.22
C LEU A 279 -1.76 7.17 0.07
N ASN A 280 -2.51 6.90 -0.98
CA ASN A 280 -3.73 6.09 -0.95
C ASN A 280 -3.70 5.15 -2.15
N ILE A 281 -3.25 3.91 -1.96
CA ILE A 281 -3.17 2.89 -3.01
C ILE A 281 -4.13 1.76 -2.63
N ARG A 282 -5.14 1.55 -3.47
CA ARG A 282 -6.18 0.55 -3.26
C ARG A 282 -6.22 -0.42 -4.43
N CYS A 283 -6.16 -1.71 -4.15
CA CYS A 283 -6.24 -2.77 -5.13
C CYS A 283 -7.47 -3.62 -4.84
N VAL A 284 -8.30 -3.91 -5.86
CA VAL A 284 -9.40 -4.87 -5.70
C VAL A 284 -8.85 -6.30 -5.75
N HIS A 285 -8.03 -6.61 -6.75
CA HIS A 285 -7.34 -7.89 -6.88
C HIS A 285 -5.83 -7.71 -6.98
N VAL A 286 -5.11 -8.39 -6.12
CA VAL A 286 -3.64 -8.51 -6.17
C VAL A 286 -3.30 -9.97 -6.35
N HIS A 287 -2.60 -10.27 -7.44
CA HIS A 287 -2.10 -11.60 -7.72
C HIS A 287 -0.58 -11.59 -7.55
N GLY A 288 -0.05 -12.41 -6.66
CA GLY A 288 1.41 -12.54 -6.49
C GLY A 288 2.04 -13.65 -7.33
N GLU A 289 1.21 -14.54 -7.90
CA GLU A 289 1.65 -15.69 -8.71
C GLU A 289 2.74 -16.54 -8.02
N GLU A 290 2.67 -16.62 -6.68
CA GLU A 290 3.60 -17.29 -5.76
C GLU A 290 5.05 -16.76 -5.80
N LYS A 291 5.25 -15.56 -6.36
CA LYS A 291 6.59 -15.00 -6.64
C LYS A 291 6.77 -13.58 -6.16
N ALA A 292 5.70 -12.79 -6.14
CA ALA A 292 5.76 -11.37 -5.81
C ALA A 292 5.15 -11.09 -4.43
N ALA A 293 5.72 -10.09 -3.76
CA ALA A 293 5.04 -9.40 -2.67
C ALA A 293 4.09 -8.32 -3.26
N TRP A 294 3.16 -7.81 -2.46
CA TRP A 294 2.31 -6.71 -2.90
C TRP A 294 3.00 -5.35 -2.70
N ILE A 295 3.31 -4.99 -1.45
CA ILE A 295 3.97 -3.72 -1.10
C ILE A 295 5.24 -3.99 -0.30
N SER A 296 6.34 -3.33 -0.69
CA SER A 296 7.51 -3.16 0.17
C SER A 296 7.84 -1.68 0.34
N VAL A 297 8.05 -1.28 1.58
CA VAL A 297 8.56 0.04 1.98
C VAL A 297 10.08 -0.02 2.10
N ILE A 298 10.75 0.89 1.40
CA ILE A 298 12.21 0.94 1.26
C ILE A 298 12.75 2.36 1.45
N LYS A 299 14.05 2.48 1.77
CA LYS A 299 14.78 3.75 1.84
C LYS A 299 14.04 4.83 2.66
N GLN A 300 13.67 5.99 2.12
CA GLN A 300 13.07 7.10 2.89
C GLN A 300 11.72 6.77 3.56
N GLY A 301 11.19 5.56 3.35
CA GLY A 301 10.02 5.10 4.06
C GLY A 301 8.74 5.76 3.56
N VAL A 302 7.70 5.67 4.36
CA VAL A 302 6.41 6.31 4.10
C VAL A 302 5.66 6.57 5.41
N GLY A 303 4.94 7.69 5.47
CA GLY A 303 4.12 8.05 6.62
C GLY A 303 2.66 8.37 6.28
N GLY A 304 1.76 8.23 7.27
CA GLY A 304 0.38 8.69 7.19
C GLY A 304 -0.39 8.19 5.96
N SER A 305 -0.06 6.99 5.47
CA SER A 305 -0.56 6.47 4.19
C SER A 305 -1.56 5.34 4.37
N TYR A 306 -2.34 5.10 3.33
CA TYR A 306 -3.38 4.09 3.28
C TYR A 306 -3.14 3.10 2.14
N PHE A 307 -3.06 1.83 2.49
CA PHE A 307 -2.90 0.72 1.58
C PHE A 307 -4.06 -0.26 1.76
N HIS A 308 -4.75 -0.59 0.67
CA HIS A 308 -5.86 -1.54 0.69
C HIS A 308 -5.71 -2.61 -0.39
N ALA A 309 -5.87 -3.88 -0.02
CA ALA A 309 -6.02 -4.97 -0.96
C ALA A 309 -7.27 -5.79 -0.59
N ASP A 310 -8.34 -5.68 -1.38
CA ASP A 310 -9.60 -6.39 -1.07
C ASP A 310 -9.40 -7.90 -1.17
N ARG A 311 -8.88 -8.37 -2.32
CA ARG A 311 -8.44 -9.75 -2.54
C ARG A 311 -6.96 -9.79 -2.83
N LEU A 312 -6.20 -10.47 -1.98
CA LEU A 312 -4.78 -10.74 -2.18
C LEU A 312 -4.58 -12.26 -2.26
N ARG A 313 -3.99 -12.75 -3.36
CA ARG A 313 -3.83 -14.19 -3.63
C ARG A 313 -2.43 -14.52 -4.11
N GLY A 314 -1.84 -15.56 -3.52
CA GLY A 314 -0.56 -16.11 -3.95
C GLY A 314 0.58 -15.11 -3.84
N CYS A 315 0.49 -14.12 -2.95
CA CYS A 315 1.63 -13.24 -2.69
C CYS A 315 2.57 -13.91 -1.69
N VAL A 316 3.87 -13.70 -1.89
CA VAL A 316 4.92 -14.07 -0.95
C VAL A 316 4.87 -13.16 0.28
N GLY A 317 4.44 -11.91 0.11
CA GLY A 317 4.05 -11.05 1.24
C GLY A 317 3.04 -9.97 0.88
N GLY A 318 2.27 -9.53 1.86
CA GLY A 318 1.27 -8.47 1.68
C GLY A 318 1.88 -7.09 1.85
N TYR A 319 2.23 -6.73 3.08
CA TYR A 319 2.87 -5.46 3.40
C TYR A 319 4.18 -5.68 4.15
N ILE A 320 5.29 -5.21 3.59
CA ILE A 320 6.63 -5.40 4.13
C ILE A 320 7.28 -4.05 4.39
N SER A 321 7.66 -3.77 5.64
CA SER A 321 8.39 -2.56 6.04
C SER A 321 9.59 -2.95 6.89
N ARG A 322 10.72 -3.19 6.21
CA ARG A 322 11.98 -3.66 6.82
C ARG A 322 13.27 -3.09 6.23
N ALA A 323 13.19 -2.43 5.08
CA ALA A 323 14.35 -1.95 4.32
C ALA A 323 14.36 -0.42 4.17
N GLN A 324 13.61 0.27 5.04
CA GLN A 324 13.66 1.72 5.15
C GLN A 324 14.98 2.18 5.80
N THR A 325 15.50 3.31 5.35
CA THR A 325 16.63 4.04 5.92
C THR A 325 16.16 5.27 6.70
N TRP A 326 14.86 5.58 6.68
CA TRP A 326 14.22 6.66 7.45
C TRP A 326 12.91 6.17 8.08
N PRO A 327 12.46 6.72 9.21
CA PRO A 327 11.26 6.25 9.89
C PRO A 327 10.02 6.17 9.00
N SER A 328 9.22 5.12 9.19
CA SER A 328 7.91 4.96 8.56
C SER A 328 6.85 4.93 9.64
N ALA A 329 5.83 5.79 9.55
CA ALA A 329 4.93 5.99 10.69
C ALA A 329 3.46 6.11 10.29
N SER A 330 2.57 5.58 11.12
CA SER A 330 1.11 5.79 11.00
C SER A 330 0.51 5.32 9.67
N ASN A 331 1.01 4.21 9.12
CA ASN A 331 0.47 3.62 7.91
C ASN A 331 -0.69 2.67 8.23
N ARG A 332 -1.79 2.78 7.48
CA ARG A 332 -2.97 1.92 7.61
C ARG A 332 -3.03 0.93 6.46
N ILE A 333 -3.05 -0.36 6.81
CA ILE A 333 -3.15 -1.49 5.90
C ILE A 333 -4.53 -2.11 6.12
N THR A 334 -5.31 -2.29 5.06
CA THR A 334 -6.63 -2.95 5.14
C THR A 334 -6.83 -3.98 4.04
N GLY A 335 -7.80 -4.87 4.21
CA GLY A 335 -8.16 -5.83 3.18
C GLY A 335 -9.35 -6.70 3.52
N GLY A 336 -9.89 -7.39 2.51
CA GLY A 336 -11.04 -8.28 2.66
C GLY A 336 -10.61 -9.72 2.95
N PHE A 337 -9.81 -10.31 2.08
CA PHE A 337 -9.35 -11.70 2.20
C PHE A 337 -7.97 -11.88 1.57
N TRP A 338 -7.00 -12.23 2.40
CA TRP A 338 -5.61 -12.44 2.00
C TRP A 338 -5.25 -13.92 2.13
N ASP A 339 -4.84 -14.52 1.02
CA ASP A 339 -4.38 -15.90 0.92
C ASP A 339 -2.97 -15.89 0.35
N GLY A 340 -2.01 -16.13 1.24
CA GLY A 340 -0.59 -16.07 0.94
C GLY A 340 -0.05 -17.26 0.17
N SER A 341 1.28 -17.30 0.13
CA SER A 341 2.06 -18.42 -0.37
C SER A 341 3.29 -18.60 0.55
N ASP A 342 4.46 -18.90 0.00
CA ASP A 342 5.68 -19.12 0.78
C ASP A 342 6.30 -17.83 1.32
N GLY A 343 5.68 -17.20 2.31
CA GLY A 343 6.22 -16.02 2.99
C GLY A 343 5.36 -15.49 4.14
N ILE A 344 5.28 -14.16 4.32
CA ILE A 344 4.66 -13.48 5.48
C ILE A 344 3.63 -12.46 5.03
N GLY A 345 2.44 -12.47 5.64
CA GLY A 345 1.35 -11.54 5.29
C GLY A 345 1.70 -10.08 5.56
N VAL A 346 2.06 -9.75 6.79
CA VAL A 346 2.54 -8.41 7.17
C VAL A 346 3.84 -8.55 7.95
N TRP A 347 4.89 -7.85 7.52
CA TRP A 347 6.18 -7.83 8.20
C TRP A 347 6.57 -6.38 8.49
N VAL A 348 6.69 -6.06 9.78
CA VAL A 348 7.14 -4.75 10.25
C VAL A 348 8.35 -4.93 11.15
N GLU A 349 9.43 -4.21 10.85
CA GLU A 349 10.63 -4.14 11.67
C GLU A 349 11.38 -2.80 11.49
N TYR A 350 12.43 -2.60 12.27
CA TYR A 350 13.41 -1.53 12.06
C TYR A 350 13.97 -1.64 10.66
N GLY A 351 14.27 -0.49 10.10
CA GLY A 351 14.89 -0.47 8.79
C GLY A 351 16.41 -0.60 8.89
N SER A 352 17.07 -0.69 7.75
CA SER A 352 18.50 -0.98 7.62
C SER A 352 19.41 0.26 7.63
N GLY A 353 18.92 1.41 8.12
CA GLY A 353 19.69 2.67 8.19
C GLY A 353 20.55 2.79 9.46
N ASN A 354 21.52 3.71 9.44
CA ASN A 354 22.48 3.94 10.53
C ASN A 354 21.82 4.28 11.89
N ASP A 355 20.61 4.84 11.86
CA ASP A 355 19.87 5.29 13.06
C ASP A 355 18.69 4.38 13.42
N THR A 356 18.73 3.09 13.02
CA THR A 356 17.67 2.09 13.29
C THR A 356 16.26 2.65 13.08
N PRO A 357 15.92 3.08 11.84
CA PRO A 357 14.70 3.81 11.56
C PRO A 357 13.46 3.01 11.96
N MET A 358 12.69 3.56 12.90
CA MET A 358 11.48 2.96 13.46
C MET A 358 10.39 2.78 12.41
N THR A 359 9.61 1.70 12.55
CA THR A 359 8.32 1.57 11.88
C THR A 359 7.19 1.58 12.90
N GLU A 360 6.59 2.75 13.14
CA GLU A 360 5.69 2.93 14.27
C GLU A 360 4.22 3.18 13.89
N GLY A 361 3.31 2.80 14.78
CA GLY A 361 1.89 3.10 14.62
C GLY A 361 1.24 2.44 13.41
N THR A 362 1.76 1.29 12.96
CA THR A 362 1.19 0.56 11.83
C THR A 362 -0.16 -0.03 12.24
N ILE A 363 -1.22 0.28 11.49
CA ILE A 363 -2.55 -0.28 11.72
C ILE A 363 -2.79 -1.34 10.67
N VAL A 364 -3.05 -2.58 11.09
CA VAL A 364 -3.43 -3.68 10.21
C VAL A 364 -4.87 -4.04 10.49
N ASP A 365 -5.75 -3.83 9.51
CA ASP A 365 -7.21 -3.99 9.63
C ASP A 365 -7.72 -4.80 8.43
N VAL A 366 -7.41 -6.09 8.44
CA VAL A 366 -7.66 -7.05 7.36
C VAL A 366 -8.65 -8.08 7.85
N ASN A 367 -9.77 -8.26 7.14
CA ASN A 367 -10.85 -9.12 7.63
C ASN A 367 -10.43 -10.59 7.81
N PHE A 368 -9.58 -11.14 6.94
CA PHE A 368 -9.05 -12.50 7.08
C PHE A 368 -7.68 -12.68 6.40
N ILE A 369 -6.68 -13.22 7.11
CA ILE A 369 -5.33 -13.52 6.62
C ILE A 369 -5.03 -15.01 6.81
N ARG A 370 -4.71 -15.72 5.73
CA ARG A 370 -4.38 -17.15 5.78
C ARG A 370 -3.31 -17.57 4.79
N GLY A 371 -2.77 -18.77 4.98
CA GLY A 371 -1.95 -19.47 3.99
C GLY A 371 -0.54 -18.90 3.80
N PHE A 372 -0.10 -17.97 4.65
CA PHE A 372 1.30 -17.50 4.64
C PHE A 372 2.17 -18.49 5.42
N ASN A 373 3.03 -19.23 4.71
CA ASN A 373 3.78 -20.34 5.30
C ASN A 373 4.73 -19.94 6.45
N LYS A 374 5.17 -18.68 6.50
CA LYS A 374 6.12 -18.16 7.50
C LYS A 374 5.47 -17.25 8.55
N GLY A 375 4.13 -17.15 8.57
CA GLY A 375 3.36 -16.41 9.57
C GLY A 375 2.45 -15.35 8.94
N GLY A 376 1.36 -15.01 9.64
CA GLY A 376 0.40 -14.00 9.18
C GLY A 376 0.93 -12.58 9.40
N VAL A 377 1.41 -12.31 10.62
CA VAL A 377 2.05 -11.04 10.99
C VAL A 377 3.35 -11.31 11.75
N LEU A 378 4.43 -10.67 11.31
CA LEU A 378 5.70 -10.60 12.03
C LEU A 378 5.95 -9.15 12.46
N LEU A 379 5.94 -8.94 13.77
CA LEU A 379 6.35 -7.68 14.39
C LEU A 379 7.69 -7.92 15.07
N ARG A 380 8.74 -7.29 14.55
CA ARG A 380 10.06 -7.34 15.14
C ARG A 380 10.49 -5.93 15.53
N HIS A 381 11.46 -5.86 16.44
CA HIS A 381 12.25 -4.68 16.81
C HIS A 381 11.91 -3.43 15.99
N GLY A 382 11.34 -2.39 16.61
CA GLY A 382 10.99 -1.15 15.91
C GLY A 382 9.55 -1.09 15.37
N ALA A 383 8.81 -2.20 15.39
CA ALA A 383 7.37 -2.28 15.06
C ALA A 383 6.43 -1.75 16.16
N GLN A 384 6.85 -0.73 16.90
CA GLN A 384 6.17 -0.26 18.10
C GLN A 384 4.83 0.44 17.80
N TYR A 385 3.91 0.37 18.75
CA TYR A 385 2.58 0.97 18.69
C TYR A 385 1.69 0.43 17.56
N SER A 386 2.04 -0.73 17.01
CA SER A 386 1.22 -1.40 16.00
C SER A 386 -0.13 -1.83 16.59
N ASP A 387 -1.20 -1.68 15.79
CA ASP A 387 -2.57 -2.05 16.13
C ASP A 387 -3.08 -3.08 15.10
N ILE A 388 -3.14 -4.34 15.50
CA ILE A 388 -3.50 -5.46 14.65
C ILE A 388 -4.95 -5.86 14.92
N ARG A 389 -5.78 -5.76 13.88
CA ARG A 389 -7.23 -6.00 13.86
C ARG A 389 -7.57 -6.92 12.71
N ALA A 390 -7.28 -8.21 12.88
CA ALA A 390 -7.48 -9.18 11.81
C ALA A 390 -7.84 -10.55 12.37
N GLN A 391 -8.42 -11.39 11.52
CA GLN A 391 -8.61 -12.81 11.80
C GLN A 391 -7.57 -13.60 11.02
N PHE A 392 -7.10 -14.70 11.62
CA PHE A 392 -6.01 -15.49 11.09
C PHE A 392 -6.34 -16.96 11.09
N ASP A 393 -5.90 -17.68 10.07
CA ASP A 393 -6.07 -19.12 9.97
C ASP A 393 -4.95 -19.76 9.18
N PHE A 394 -4.43 -20.90 9.64
CA PHE A 394 -3.43 -21.69 8.94
C PHE A 394 -2.22 -20.89 8.40
N ASN A 395 -1.74 -19.85 9.10
CA ASN A 395 -0.44 -19.26 8.79
C ASN A 395 0.67 -19.96 9.58
N GLY A 396 1.91 -19.80 9.14
CA GLY A 396 3.05 -20.39 9.83
C GLY A 396 3.11 -21.92 9.73
N ARG A 397 2.56 -22.50 8.66
CA ARG A 397 2.49 -23.96 8.45
C ARG A 397 3.87 -24.63 8.38
N HIS A 398 4.91 -23.86 8.06
CA HIS A 398 6.29 -24.35 7.96
C HIS A 398 7.10 -24.06 9.22
N LEU A 399 6.45 -23.62 10.31
CA LEU A 399 7.12 -23.18 11.52
C LEU A 399 6.96 -24.18 12.67
N SER A 400 8.04 -24.34 13.43
CA SER A 400 8.05 -25.05 14.72
C SER A 400 8.62 -24.17 15.82
N GLU A 401 8.05 -24.27 17.02
CA GLU A 401 8.57 -23.65 18.24
C GLU A 401 9.37 -24.70 19.01
N LEU A 402 10.67 -24.45 19.19
CA LEU A 402 11.56 -25.29 19.99
C LEU A 402 11.83 -24.62 21.33
N THR A 403 11.64 -25.34 22.43
CA THR A 403 12.16 -24.94 23.74
C THR A 403 13.59 -25.45 23.85
N VAL A 404 14.52 -24.57 24.24
CA VAL A 404 15.95 -24.87 24.29
C VAL A 404 16.51 -24.61 25.69
N ASN A 405 17.37 -25.51 26.16
CA ASN A 405 18.07 -25.37 27.44
C ASN A 405 19.33 -24.51 27.24
N VAL A 406 19.17 -23.20 27.45
CA VAL A 406 20.23 -22.19 27.41
C VAL A 406 19.97 -21.15 28.52
N THR A 407 20.96 -20.31 28.81
CA THR A 407 20.81 -19.17 29.74
C THR A 407 20.56 -17.85 29.04
N ASP A 408 20.95 -17.74 27.76
CA ASP A 408 20.73 -16.59 26.89
C ASP A 408 20.87 -17.01 25.40
N PHE A 409 20.68 -16.04 24.50
CA PHE A 409 20.83 -16.22 23.04
C PHE A 409 22.08 -15.52 22.49
N ASN A 410 23.11 -15.26 23.30
CA ASN A 410 24.31 -14.57 22.83
C ASN A 410 24.98 -15.37 21.71
N GLY A 411 25.22 -14.72 20.56
CA GLY A 411 25.80 -15.35 19.37
C GLY A 411 24.78 -16.02 18.44
N LEU A 412 23.47 -15.97 18.75
CA LEU A 412 22.41 -16.43 17.86
C LEU A 412 21.70 -15.23 17.20
N GLU A 413 21.65 -15.23 15.87
CA GLU A 413 21.09 -14.12 15.09
C GLU A 413 19.85 -14.54 14.30
N ARG A 414 18.86 -13.65 14.26
CA ARG A 414 17.62 -13.88 13.49
C ARG A 414 17.95 -13.99 12.00
N GLY A 415 17.39 -15.01 11.36
CA GLY A 415 17.62 -15.32 9.96
C GLY A 415 18.89 -16.14 9.70
N SER A 416 19.65 -16.53 10.73
CA SER A 416 20.72 -17.51 10.58
C SER A 416 20.15 -18.93 10.37
N ASP A 417 20.96 -19.79 9.76
CA ASP A 417 20.66 -21.22 9.69
C ASP A 417 20.99 -21.88 11.03
N VAL A 418 20.05 -22.67 11.54
CA VAL A 418 20.24 -23.54 12.69
C VAL A 418 20.20 -25.00 12.26
N SER A 419 20.95 -25.87 12.94
CA SER A 419 21.04 -27.30 12.60
C SER A 419 21.11 -28.19 13.82
N ASP A 420 20.56 -29.40 13.70
CA ASP A 420 20.77 -30.51 14.66
C ASP A 420 21.92 -31.46 14.23
N GLY A 421 22.64 -31.10 13.15
CA GLY A 421 23.65 -31.91 12.48
C GLY A 421 23.13 -32.76 11.31
N SER A 422 21.81 -32.96 11.20
CA SER A 422 21.16 -33.73 10.12
C SER A 422 20.20 -32.87 9.29
N ASN A 423 19.43 -32.01 9.96
CA ASN A 423 18.44 -31.11 9.41
C ASN A 423 18.91 -29.67 9.55
N THR A 424 18.41 -28.80 8.68
CA THR A 424 18.64 -27.35 8.74
C THR A 424 17.32 -26.60 8.70
N ALA A 425 17.25 -25.50 9.43
CA ALA A 425 16.10 -24.60 9.44
C ALA A 425 16.56 -23.16 9.60
N GLU A 426 15.73 -22.22 9.17
CA GLU A 426 16.00 -20.80 9.36
C GLU A 426 15.45 -20.34 10.72
N LEU A 427 16.25 -19.58 11.48
CA LEU A 427 15.76 -18.96 12.71
C LEU A 427 14.85 -17.76 12.42
N MET A 428 13.56 -17.89 12.71
CA MET A 428 12.55 -16.84 12.48
C MET A 428 12.44 -15.88 13.65
N ALA A 429 12.39 -16.39 14.89
CA ALA A 429 12.31 -15.56 16.09
C ALA A 429 12.97 -16.27 17.26
N LEU A 430 13.40 -15.50 18.25
CA LEU A 430 13.95 -16.00 19.51
C LEU A 430 13.35 -15.20 20.65
N TYR A 431 12.97 -15.85 21.73
CA TYR A 431 12.32 -15.19 22.85
C TYR A 431 12.35 -16.02 24.12
N GLU A 432 12.19 -15.34 25.24
CA GLU A 432 12.02 -15.93 26.56
C GLU A 432 10.55 -15.79 26.96
N TYR A 433 9.85 -16.91 27.05
CA TYR A 433 8.47 -16.95 27.51
C TYR A 433 8.00 -18.37 27.90
N PRO A 434 7.52 -18.60 29.14
CA PRO A 434 7.55 -17.68 30.28
C PRO A 434 8.96 -17.27 30.72
N GLU A 435 9.08 -16.35 31.67
CA GLU A 435 10.38 -15.99 32.28
C GLU A 435 11.16 -17.26 32.69
N GLY A 436 12.44 -17.34 32.29
CA GLY A 436 13.33 -18.48 32.45
C GLY A 436 13.20 -19.59 31.39
N THR A 437 12.26 -19.48 30.44
CA THR A 437 12.05 -20.48 29.38
C THR A 437 12.43 -19.91 28.02
N PHE A 438 13.54 -20.38 27.47
CA PHE A 438 14.07 -19.92 26.19
C PHE A 438 13.49 -20.73 25.03
N LYS A 439 12.99 -20.02 24.02
CA LYS A 439 12.35 -20.60 22.85
C LYS A 439 12.86 -19.97 21.56
N VAL A 440 12.95 -20.79 20.53
CA VAL A 440 13.22 -20.36 19.16
C VAL A 440 12.06 -20.80 18.27
N LEU A 441 11.69 -19.93 17.32
CA LEU A 441 10.76 -20.24 16.25
C LEU A 441 11.59 -20.44 14.99
N ILE A 442 11.47 -21.60 14.36
CA ILE A 442 12.25 -21.97 13.18
C ILE A 442 11.35 -22.20 11.98
N ASN A 443 11.83 -21.87 10.79
CA ASN A 443 11.22 -22.20 9.50
C ASN A 443 11.95 -23.42 8.92
N GLU A 444 11.25 -24.55 8.84
CA GLU A 444 11.80 -25.84 8.41
C GLU A 444 11.73 -26.06 6.89
N ASN A 445 11.29 -25.06 6.12
CA ASN A 445 11.21 -25.09 4.65
C ASN A 445 10.39 -26.24 4.05
N HIS A 446 9.49 -26.85 4.83
CA HIS A 446 8.50 -27.83 4.37
C HIS A 446 7.22 -27.71 5.21
N ASP A 447 6.15 -28.41 4.80
CA ASP A 447 4.83 -28.30 5.44
C ASP A 447 4.75 -29.10 6.76
N VAL A 448 5.28 -28.52 7.84
CA VAL A 448 5.23 -29.06 9.21
C VAL A 448 3.78 -29.38 9.63
N SER A 449 2.77 -28.69 9.09
CA SER A 449 1.37 -28.95 9.45
C SER A 449 0.83 -30.29 8.94
N ASN A 450 1.41 -30.85 7.88
CA ASN A 450 1.08 -32.19 7.39
C ASN A 450 2.15 -33.21 7.78
N ASP A 451 3.43 -32.82 7.72
CA ASP A 451 4.56 -33.74 7.78
C ASP A 451 5.21 -33.83 9.18
N GLY A 452 4.94 -32.85 10.04
CA GLY A 452 5.55 -32.73 11.36
C GLY A 452 6.95 -32.11 11.34
N SER A 453 7.47 -31.78 12.52
CA SER A 453 8.80 -31.20 12.69
C SER A 453 9.88 -32.26 12.50
N LEU A 454 10.96 -31.89 11.82
CA LEU A 454 12.16 -32.71 11.67
C LEU A 454 13.06 -32.65 12.92
N PHE A 455 12.81 -31.70 13.81
CA PHE A 455 13.55 -31.51 15.06
C PHE A 455 12.85 -32.22 16.22
N SER A 456 13.64 -32.73 17.16
CA SER A 456 13.19 -33.60 18.24
C SER A 456 13.87 -33.27 19.57
N VAL A 457 13.17 -33.56 20.67
CA VAL A 457 13.70 -33.41 22.03
C VAL A 457 14.96 -34.24 22.23
N GLY A 458 15.97 -33.65 22.88
CA GLY A 458 17.26 -34.26 23.18
C GLY A 458 18.35 -33.96 22.15
N GLN A 459 18.01 -33.43 20.97
CA GLN A 459 19.00 -33.01 19.98
C GLN A 459 19.68 -31.70 20.37
N THR A 460 20.92 -31.52 19.93
CA THR A 460 21.66 -30.27 20.06
C THR A 460 21.37 -29.40 18.84
N LEU A 461 20.74 -28.25 19.05
CA LEU A 461 20.58 -27.22 18.02
C LEU A 461 21.80 -26.29 18.05
N SER A 462 22.39 -25.99 16.89
CA SER A 462 23.56 -25.10 16.79
C SER A 462 23.46 -24.11 15.62
N SER A 463 24.15 -22.98 15.76
CA SER A 463 24.34 -21.96 14.72
C SER A 463 25.65 -21.23 15.01
N GLY A 464 26.67 -21.43 14.17
CA GLY A 464 28.01 -20.93 14.46
C GLY A 464 28.56 -21.49 15.77
N GLU A 465 28.99 -20.60 16.68
CA GLU A 465 29.48 -20.99 18.02
C GLU A 465 28.36 -21.20 19.04
N TRP A 466 27.13 -20.76 18.74
CA TRP A 466 25.99 -20.92 19.63
C TRP A 466 25.46 -22.36 19.57
N SER A 467 25.09 -22.91 20.73
CA SER A 467 24.39 -24.20 20.82
C SER A 467 23.43 -24.28 22.02
N GLY A 468 22.40 -25.11 21.90
CA GLY A 468 21.44 -25.40 22.97
C GLY A 468 20.79 -26.77 22.79
N ILE A 469 20.38 -27.42 23.88
CA ILE A 469 19.69 -28.72 23.81
C ILE A 469 18.19 -28.49 23.69
N ILE A 470 17.53 -29.11 22.71
CA ILE A 470 16.08 -29.06 22.54
C ILE A 470 15.42 -29.84 23.68
N THR A 471 14.57 -29.18 24.46
CA THR A 471 13.81 -29.76 25.58
C THR A 471 12.31 -29.84 25.31
N GLY A 472 11.81 -29.17 24.27
CA GLY A 472 10.43 -29.24 23.85
C GLY A 472 10.27 -28.88 22.38
N VAL A 473 9.30 -29.47 21.72
CA VAL A 473 8.92 -29.18 20.33
C VAL A 473 7.42 -28.98 20.28
N ARG A 474 7.00 -27.84 19.74
CA ARG A 474 5.61 -27.51 19.48
C ARG A 474 5.43 -27.26 17.98
N GLN A 475 4.44 -27.90 17.38
CA GLN A 475 4.30 -28.00 15.93
C GLN A 475 2.82 -28.02 15.48
N PRO A 476 2.49 -27.50 14.29
CA PRO A 476 1.11 -27.44 13.83
C PRO A 476 0.42 -28.80 13.62
N SER A 477 1.13 -29.84 13.15
CA SER A 477 0.56 -31.16 12.88
C SER A 477 0.01 -31.86 14.12
N VAL A 478 0.67 -31.68 15.26
CA VAL A 478 0.34 -32.34 16.54
C VAL A 478 -0.48 -31.42 17.45
N ASP A 479 0.01 -30.21 17.71
CA ASP A 479 -0.58 -29.32 18.71
C ASP A 479 -1.79 -28.54 18.18
N LYS A 480 -2.06 -28.64 16.87
CA LYS A 480 -3.07 -27.85 16.14
C LYS A 480 -2.92 -26.35 16.46
N TRP A 481 -1.67 -25.91 16.45
CA TRP A 481 -1.22 -24.56 16.79
C TRP A 481 -0.52 -23.95 15.59
N TYR A 482 -0.93 -22.74 15.21
CA TYR A 482 -0.40 -22.03 14.04
C TYR A 482 0.16 -20.68 14.49
N PRO A 483 1.46 -20.37 14.27
CA PRO A 483 2.04 -19.08 14.62
C PRO A 483 1.58 -17.98 13.66
N ASP A 484 0.32 -17.59 13.83
CA ASP A 484 -0.31 -16.56 13.01
C ASP A 484 0.29 -15.18 13.27
N VAL A 485 0.57 -14.86 14.54
CA VAL A 485 1.25 -13.62 14.91
C VAL A 485 2.53 -13.91 15.69
N ILE A 486 3.61 -13.31 15.23
CA ILE A 486 4.95 -13.42 15.81
C ILE A 486 5.34 -12.05 16.39
N HIS A 487 5.45 -11.99 17.71
CA HIS A 487 5.80 -10.82 18.52
C HIS A 487 7.29 -10.91 18.94
N ASP A 488 8.18 -10.67 17.98
CA ASP A 488 9.62 -10.89 18.11
C ASP A 488 10.33 -9.63 18.65
N PHE A 489 10.07 -9.31 19.91
CA PHE A 489 10.66 -8.15 20.59
C PHE A 489 11.75 -8.50 21.61
N TYR A 490 12.21 -9.75 21.69
CA TYR A 490 13.27 -10.12 22.61
C TYR A 490 14.55 -9.31 22.38
N GLY A 491 15.12 -8.74 23.45
CA GLY A 491 16.26 -7.82 23.40
C GLY A 491 15.89 -6.35 23.15
N ALA A 492 14.62 -6.03 22.89
CA ALA A 492 14.17 -4.63 22.82
C ALA A 492 13.93 -4.05 24.21
N ALA A 493 14.15 -2.74 24.38
CA ALA A 493 13.93 -2.04 25.65
C ALA A 493 12.44 -2.06 26.10
N PHE A 494 11.50 -2.10 25.15
CA PHE A 494 10.07 -2.29 25.40
C PHE A 494 9.34 -2.69 24.12
N ALA A 495 8.13 -3.26 24.27
CA ALA A 495 7.27 -3.65 23.16
C ALA A 495 5.79 -3.33 23.46
N LYS A 496 5.29 -2.20 22.95
CA LYS A 496 3.88 -1.81 23.14
C LYS A 496 3.11 -1.98 21.84
N VAL A 497 2.33 -3.06 21.73
CA VAL A 497 1.41 -3.26 20.60
C VAL A 497 0.02 -3.63 21.13
N LYS A 498 -0.97 -3.52 20.25
CA LYS A 498 -2.33 -4.00 20.47
C LYS A 498 -2.66 -5.05 19.43
N ILE A 499 -3.16 -6.20 19.86
CA ILE A 499 -3.71 -7.22 18.97
C ILE A 499 -5.14 -7.49 19.41
N LYS A 500 -6.08 -7.28 18.49
CA LYS A 500 -7.49 -7.64 18.64
C LYS A 500 -7.89 -8.56 17.50
N SER A 501 -8.21 -9.81 17.80
CA SER A 501 -8.51 -10.82 16.78
C SER A 501 -9.73 -11.66 17.12
N GLY A 502 -10.71 -11.70 16.20
CA GLY A 502 -11.88 -12.56 16.34
C GLY A 502 -11.55 -14.05 16.29
N TYR A 503 -10.43 -14.40 15.67
CA TYR A 503 -9.96 -15.78 15.52
C TYR A 503 -8.45 -15.77 15.23
N LEU A 504 -7.68 -16.44 16.10
CA LEU A 504 -6.22 -16.52 16.04
C LEU A 504 -5.77 -17.94 16.41
N GLY A 505 -5.07 -18.64 15.51
CA GLY A 505 -4.52 -19.98 15.74
C GLY A 505 -3.33 -19.99 16.71
N GLY A 506 -2.61 -18.88 16.85
CA GLY A 506 -1.49 -18.77 17.80
C GLY A 506 -0.76 -17.43 17.77
N LEU A 507 -0.35 -17.01 18.97
CA LEU A 507 0.57 -15.90 19.21
C LEU A 507 1.84 -16.47 19.84
N VAL A 508 3.00 -16.11 19.29
CA VAL A 508 4.32 -16.42 19.86
C VAL A 508 5.16 -15.17 20.00
N GLY A 509 6.14 -15.20 20.91
CA GLY A 509 7.02 -14.07 21.14
C GLY A 509 7.42 -13.86 22.60
N GLY A 510 8.19 -12.81 22.82
CA GLY A 510 8.69 -12.38 24.14
C GLY A 510 8.16 -11.01 24.53
N LEU A 511 8.39 -10.56 25.77
CA LEU A 511 7.88 -9.26 26.27
C LEU A 511 6.35 -9.08 26.12
N LEU A 512 5.61 -10.20 26.06
CA LEU A 512 4.15 -10.20 25.90
C LEU A 512 3.44 -9.39 27.01
N HIS A 513 4.04 -9.34 28.21
CA HIS A 513 3.53 -8.57 29.34
C HIS A 513 3.55 -7.03 29.13
N SER A 514 4.22 -6.52 28.09
CA SER A 514 4.26 -5.09 27.80
C SER A 514 3.20 -4.63 26.78
N SER A 515 2.40 -5.57 26.26
CA SER A 515 1.41 -5.37 25.19
C SER A 515 0.00 -5.76 25.62
N ASN A 516 -1.00 -5.41 24.80
CA ASN A 516 -2.41 -5.73 25.03
C ASN A 516 -2.93 -6.72 23.99
N PHE A 517 -3.52 -7.82 24.43
CA PHE A 517 -4.00 -8.88 23.55
C PHE A 517 -5.44 -9.29 23.90
N GLU A 518 -6.32 -9.22 22.91
CA GLU A 518 -7.72 -9.65 22.98
C GLU A 518 -7.98 -10.58 21.79
N TYR A 519 -7.99 -11.89 22.00
CA TYR A 519 -8.23 -12.83 20.90
C TYR A 519 -8.91 -14.11 21.33
N PHE A 520 -9.67 -14.69 20.40
CA PHE A 520 -10.26 -16.02 20.56
C PHE A 520 -9.44 -17.05 19.80
N ASN A 521 -9.30 -18.24 20.36
CA ASN A 521 -8.72 -19.38 19.67
C ASN A 521 -9.53 -20.65 19.92
N SER A 522 -9.32 -21.67 19.09
CA SER A 522 -10.02 -22.97 19.17
C SER A 522 -9.40 -23.92 20.20
N ASN A 523 -8.15 -23.69 20.61
CA ASN A 523 -7.40 -24.57 21.51
C ASN A 523 -6.88 -23.82 22.76
N THR A 524 -7.45 -24.16 23.92
CA THR A 524 -6.90 -24.06 25.31
C THR A 524 -6.11 -22.80 25.73
N ALA A 525 -5.93 -21.77 24.91
CA ALA A 525 -5.15 -20.62 25.29
C ALA A 525 -6.02 -19.65 26.06
N LEU A 526 -5.40 -19.17 27.12
CA LEU A 526 -5.79 -18.06 27.95
C LEU A 526 -6.19 -16.84 27.08
N THR A 527 -7.50 -16.61 26.89
CA THR A 527 -8.07 -15.74 25.82
C THR A 527 -8.10 -14.22 26.06
N ASN A 528 -7.74 -13.67 27.23
CA ASN A 528 -7.88 -12.23 27.49
C ASN A 528 -6.84 -11.66 28.47
N GLY A 529 -5.84 -10.91 27.99
CA GLY A 529 -4.76 -10.37 28.83
C GLY A 529 -4.42 -8.90 28.54
N THR A 530 -4.26 -8.12 29.60
CA THR A 530 -3.75 -6.73 29.53
C THR A 530 -2.44 -6.69 30.30
N GLN A 531 -1.33 -6.41 29.61
CA GLN A 531 -0.01 -6.27 30.22
C GLN A 531 0.43 -7.47 31.09
N GLY A 532 0.22 -8.69 30.61
CA GLY A 532 0.60 -9.93 31.31
C GLY A 532 -0.32 -10.33 32.47
N ALA A 533 -1.20 -9.42 32.92
CA ALA A 533 -2.32 -9.73 33.79
C ALA A 533 -3.49 -10.25 32.95
N MET A 534 -4.02 -11.39 33.34
CA MET A 534 -5.05 -12.07 32.58
C MET A 534 -6.24 -12.43 33.45
N TRP A 535 -7.44 -12.30 32.89
CA TRP A 535 -8.68 -12.62 33.58
C TRP A 535 -9.36 -13.79 32.86
N THR A 536 -9.68 -14.83 33.62
CA THR A 536 -10.50 -15.95 33.15
C THR A 536 -11.75 -16.04 34.00
N HIS A 537 -12.91 -16.28 33.39
CA HIS A 537 -14.15 -16.49 34.12
C HIS A 537 -14.79 -17.80 33.67
N SER A 538 -14.84 -18.79 34.57
CA SER A 538 -15.37 -20.13 34.27
C SER A 538 -16.90 -20.23 34.29
N GLY A 539 -17.58 -19.13 34.61
CA GLY A 539 -19.01 -19.08 34.90
C GLY A 539 -19.32 -19.17 36.40
N LYS A 540 -18.38 -19.64 37.21
CA LYS A 540 -18.49 -19.71 38.69
C LYS A 540 -17.37 -18.99 39.45
N ILE A 541 -16.18 -18.92 38.85
CA ILE A 541 -14.98 -18.35 39.45
C ILE A 541 -14.36 -17.37 38.45
N LEU A 542 -14.06 -16.16 38.90
CA LEU A 542 -13.21 -15.18 38.24
C LEU A 542 -11.77 -15.36 38.73
N SER A 543 -10.85 -15.74 37.86
CA SER A 543 -9.43 -15.90 38.19
C SER A 543 -8.59 -14.82 37.51
N LEU A 544 -7.78 -14.11 38.29
CA LEU A 544 -6.65 -13.31 37.84
C LEU A 544 -5.41 -14.19 37.76
N ARG A 545 -4.70 -14.15 36.62
CA ARG A 545 -3.49 -14.93 36.35
C ARG A 545 -2.35 -14.02 35.92
N ASP A 546 -1.14 -14.36 36.33
CA ASP A 546 0.12 -13.75 35.88
C ASP A 546 0.73 -14.64 34.80
N VAL A 547 0.50 -14.28 33.53
CA VAL A 547 0.95 -15.09 32.39
C VAL A 547 2.43 -14.86 32.08
N ALA A 548 3.04 -13.79 32.58
CA ALA A 548 4.49 -13.60 32.48
C ALA A 548 5.24 -14.67 33.29
N ARG A 549 4.64 -15.12 34.40
CA ARG A 549 5.16 -16.16 35.30
C ARG A 549 4.50 -17.53 35.10
N GLY A 550 4.21 -17.89 33.84
CA GLY A 550 3.71 -19.22 33.50
C GLY A 550 2.21 -19.44 33.77
N GLY A 551 1.42 -18.36 33.89
CA GLY A 551 -0.04 -18.45 34.04
C GLY A 551 -0.49 -18.79 35.46
N ALA A 552 0.39 -18.56 36.45
CA ALA A 552 0.09 -18.79 37.86
C ALA A 552 -1.17 -18.01 38.27
N GLN A 553 -2.07 -18.69 38.98
CA GLN A 553 -3.21 -18.02 39.59
C GLN A 553 -2.68 -17.03 40.63
N VAL A 554 -3.18 -15.79 40.57
CA VAL A 554 -2.86 -14.73 41.53
C VAL A 554 -4.02 -14.59 42.50
N LEU A 555 -5.25 -14.62 42.00
CA LEU A 555 -6.47 -14.40 42.77
C LEU A 555 -7.65 -15.11 42.12
N ASP A 556 -8.39 -15.89 42.90
CA ASP A 556 -9.71 -16.38 42.51
C ASP A 556 -10.80 -15.66 43.32
N VAL A 557 -11.89 -15.31 42.65
CA VAL A 557 -13.09 -14.72 43.26
C VAL A 557 -14.29 -15.56 42.83
N SER A 558 -15.07 -16.05 43.79
CA SER A 558 -16.33 -16.74 43.57
C SER A 558 -17.47 -16.08 44.35
N GLY A 559 -18.69 -16.60 44.23
CA GLY A 559 -19.81 -16.16 45.08
C GLY A 559 -19.61 -16.43 46.58
N SER A 560 -18.64 -17.27 46.95
CA SER A 560 -18.44 -17.73 48.33
C SER A 560 -17.08 -17.36 48.93
N TYR A 561 -16.07 -17.03 48.11
CA TYR A 561 -14.72 -16.76 48.60
C TYR A 561 -13.91 -15.84 47.70
N LEU A 562 -12.88 -15.23 48.31
CA LEU A 562 -11.80 -14.52 47.65
C LEU A 562 -10.48 -15.18 48.09
N ALA A 563 -9.76 -15.80 47.15
CA ALA A 563 -8.60 -16.65 47.42
C ALA A 563 -7.36 -16.13 46.69
N PRO A 564 -6.49 -15.35 47.36
CA PRO A 564 -5.18 -15.01 46.81
C PRO A 564 -4.24 -16.22 46.92
N TYR A 565 -3.58 -16.59 45.82
CA TYR A 565 -2.68 -17.75 45.75
C TYR A 565 -1.23 -17.43 46.18
N ARG A 566 -0.96 -16.15 46.44
CA ARG A 566 0.24 -15.66 47.11
C ARG A 566 -0.15 -14.75 48.25
N HIS A 567 0.82 -14.35 49.07
CA HIS A 567 0.55 -13.50 50.23
C HIS A 567 -0.12 -12.21 49.79
N MET A 568 -1.37 -12.00 50.20
CA MET A 568 -2.00 -10.69 50.09
C MET A 568 -1.55 -9.86 51.30
N ASN A 569 -0.62 -8.95 51.07
CA ASN A 569 -0.15 -7.99 52.07
C ASN A 569 -1.03 -6.75 52.02
N MET A 570 -1.74 -6.46 53.11
CA MET A 570 -2.44 -5.18 53.31
C MET A 570 -1.67 -4.39 54.37
N ARG A 571 -0.78 -3.49 53.92
CA ARG A 571 0.24 -2.83 54.76
C ARG A 571 1.14 -3.88 55.45
N ASP A 572 1.21 -3.89 56.78
CA ASP A 572 2.04 -4.81 57.56
C ASP A 572 1.34 -6.16 57.86
N TYR A 573 0.11 -6.36 57.36
CA TYR A 573 -0.71 -7.54 57.67
C TYR A 573 -0.78 -8.50 56.48
N ARG A 574 -0.39 -9.76 56.72
CA ARG A 574 -0.58 -10.89 55.80
C ARG A 574 -1.92 -11.55 56.11
N ILE A 575 -2.89 -11.45 55.21
CA ILE A 575 -4.27 -11.86 55.53
C ILE A 575 -4.59 -13.27 55.00
N PHE A 576 -4.09 -13.68 53.83
CA PHE A 576 -4.37 -15.03 53.28
C PHE A 576 -3.25 -15.59 52.36
N GLY A 577 -3.10 -16.92 52.38
CA GLY A 577 -2.19 -17.74 51.55
C GLY A 577 -1.47 -18.86 52.35
N VAL A 578 -1.24 -20.04 51.74
CA VAL A 578 -0.52 -21.17 52.36
C VAL A 578 0.88 -20.74 52.82
N GLU A 579 1.19 -20.93 54.10
CA GLU A 579 2.48 -20.53 54.64
C GLU A 579 3.47 -21.69 54.73
N VAL A 580 3.01 -22.87 55.14
CA VAL A 580 3.83 -24.09 55.18
C VAL A 580 2.99 -25.28 54.76
N TYR A 581 3.45 -26.00 53.74
CA TYR A 581 2.94 -27.32 53.40
C TYR A 581 3.94 -28.37 53.90
N ALA A 582 3.48 -29.28 54.76
CA ALA A 582 4.33 -30.27 55.41
C ALA A 582 3.81 -31.69 55.19
N ALA A 583 4.71 -32.60 54.84
CA ALA A 583 4.46 -34.03 54.81
C ALA A 583 4.85 -34.62 56.18
N LEU A 584 3.92 -34.59 57.14
CA LEU A 584 4.17 -35.03 58.51
C LEU A 584 4.28 -36.55 58.56
N ARG A 585 5.48 -37.07 58.86
CA ARG A 585 5.70 -38.52 59.03
C ARG A 585 5.18 -38.98 60.39
N LYS A 586 4.68 -40.22 60.42
CA LYS A 586 4.14 -40.82 61.66
C LYS A 586 5.13 -40.74 62.81
N SER A 587 4.72 -40.15 63.92
CA SER A 587 5.50 -40.04 65.17
C SER A 587 6.84 -39.31 65.04
N VAL A 588 7.04 -38.50 63.99
CA VAL A 588 8.23 -37.67 63.82
C VAL A 588 7.87 -36.20 64.04
N VAL A 589 8.59 -35.53 64.95
CA VAL A 589 8.43 -34.09 65.18
C VAL A 589 8.95 -33.33 63.97
N TYR A 590 8.11 -32.45 63.43
CA TYR A 590 8.44 -31.58 62.30
C TYR A 590 8.50 -30.12 62.78
N ASP A 591 9.60 -29.44 62.48
CA ASP A 591 9.75 -27.99 62.69
C ASP A 591 8.95 -27.26 61.60
N VAL A 592 7.72 -26.86 61.93
CA VAL A 592 6.80 -26.23 60.97
C VAL A 592 7.27 -24.81 60.63
N ARG A 593 7.60 -24.01 61.65
CA ARG A 593 8.02 -22.62 61.46
C ARG A 593 8.88 -22.12 62.62
N THR A 594 9.86 -21.26 62.32
CA THR A 594 10.60 -20.49 63.34
C THR A 594 10.12 -19.05 63.32
N PHE A 595 9.74 -18.51 64.47
CA PHE A 595 9.32 -17.12 64.63
C PHE A 595 10.49 -16.23 65.05
N THR A 596 10.42 -14.95 64.72
CA THR A 596 11.31 -13.92 65.25
C THR A 596 10.43 -12.83 65.84
N PHE A 597 10.68 -12.45 67.09
CA PHE A 597 9.92 -11.38 67.73
C PHE A 597 10.29 -10.03 67.12
N ALA A 598 9.36 -9.38 66.43
CA ALA A 598 9.59 -8.07 65.83
C ALA A 598 9.29 -6.92 66.81
N GLY A 599 8.39 -7.15 67.78
CA GLY A 599 7.92 -6.12 68.72
C GLY A 599 7.20 -4.95 68.04
N ASN A 600 6.80 -3.94 68.82
CA ASN A 600 6.34 -2.63 68.34
C ASN A 600 7.33 -1.50 68.70
N GLY A 601 8.51 -1.85 69.20
CA GLY A 601 9.58 -0.94 69.61
C GLY A 601 9.27 -0.02 70.81
N THR A 602 8.08 -0.07 71.40
CA THR A 602 7.61 0.96 72.36
C THR A 602 7.15 0.39 73.70
N VAL A 603 6.74 -0.87 73.77
CA VAL A 603 6.25 -1.48 75.01
C VAL A 603 6.79 -2.91 75.17
N SER A 604 7.59 -3.14 76.22
CA SER A 604 8.26 -4.44 76.47
C SER A 604 7.31 -5.58 76.86
N THR A 605 6.03 -5.29 77.10
CA THR A 605 5.00 -6.26 77.50
C THR A 605 4.05 -6.66 76.36
N VAL A 606 4.12 -6.00 75.19
CA VAL A 606 3.24 -6.33 74.06
C VAL A 606 3.76 -7.59 73.37
N ARG A 607 2.95 -8.65 73.39
CA ARG A 607 3.21 -9.90 72.67
C ARG A 607 2.67 -9.76 71.25
N GLU A 608 3.44 -10.23 70.28
CA GLU A 608 2.98 -10.35 68.90
C GLU A 608 2.10 -11.60 68.80
N VAL A 609 0.88 -11.47 68.30
CA VAL A 609 -0.08 -12.58 68.22
C VAL A 609 -0.27 -13.02 66.78
N TRP A 610 -0.10 -14.33 66.56
CA TRP A 610 -0.43 -15.01 65.32
C TRP A 610 -1.61 -15.95 65.53
N ARG A 611 -2.45 -16.12 64.52
CA ARG A 611 -3.42 -17.22 64.40
C ARG A 611 -2.86 -18.25 63.44
N ALA A 612 -2.75 -19.49 63.86
CA ALA A 612 -2.41 -20.62 63.00
C ALA A 612 -3.68 -21.43 62.71
N THR A 613 -4.02 -21.60 61.44
CA THR A 613 -5.11 -22.49 60.99
C THR A 613 -4.50 -23.68 60.25
N ILE A 614 -4.86 -24.88 60.66
CA ILE A 614 -4.26 -26.13 60.21
C ILE A 614 -5.34 -27.03 59.64
N SER A 615 -5.07 -27.63 58.48
CA SER A 615 -5.93 -28.61 57.83
C SER A 615 -5.06 -29.68 57.15
N CYS A 616 -5.57 -30.89 56.99
CA CYS A 616 -4.84 -31.95 56.30
C CYS A 616 -5.75 -32.76 55.38
N THR A 617 -5.17 -33.76 54.70
CA THR A 617 -5.89 -34.65 53.78
C THR A 617 -6.73 -35.72 54.48
N LEU A 618 -6.62 -35.88 55.80
CA LEU A 618 -7.44 -36.82 56.57
C LEU A 618 -8.71 -36.13 57.06
N ASP A 619 -9.86 -36.69 56.69
CA ASP A 619 -11.16 -36.09 57.02
C ASP A 619 -11.35 -35.96 58.54
N GLY A 620 -11.88 -34.83 58.98
CA GLY A 620 -12.06 -34.49 60.40
C GLY A 620 -10.81 -33.96 61.13
N VAL A 621 -9.61 -34.02 60.54
CA VAL A 621 -8.36 -33.56 61.19
C VAL A 621 -8.04 -32.12 60.76
N SER A 622 -8.57 -31.17 61.52
CA SER A 622 -8.35 -29.73 61.35
C SER A 622 -8.49 -28.98 62.67
N GLY A 623 -8.08 -27.71 62.68
CA GLY A 623 -8.21 -26.85 63.85
C GLY A 623 -7.39 -25.59 63.74
N GLU A 624 -7.41 -24.80 64.80
CA GLU A 624 -6.70 -23.54 64.92
C GLU A 624 -6.07 -23.36 66.30
N CYS A 625 -5.03 -22.53 66.37
CA CYS A 625 -4.48 -22.04 67.61
C CYS A 625 -3.98 -20.60 67.46
N LEU A 626 -3.76 -19.93 68.59
CA LEU A 626 -3.05 -18.67 68.65
C LEU A 626 -1.61 -18.92 69.08
N ILE A 627 -0.66 -18.17 68.52
CA ILE A 627 0.75 -18.23 68.84
C ILE A 627 1.17 -16.86 69.32
N TYR A 628 1.55 -16.77 70.59
CA TYR A 628 2.00 -15.54 71.21
C TYR A 628 3.53 -15.54 71.18
N VAL A 629 4.12 -14.58 70.49
CA VAL A 629 5.57 -14.46 70.29
C VAL A 629 6.12 -13.40 71.23
N SER A 630 7.16 -13.75 71.98
CA SER A 630 7.96 -12.84 72.82
C SER A 630 9.45 -12.96 72.49
N SER A 631 10.27 -12.09 73.07
CA SER A 631 11.73 -12.12 72.91
C SER A 631 12.41 -13.40 73.42
N SER A 632 11.71 -14.18 74.26
CA SER A 632 12.22 -15.39 74.92
C SER A 632 11.65 -16.71 74.37
N GLY A 633 10.65 -16.67 73.48
CA GLY A 633 10.00 -17.88 72.98
C GLY A 633 8.62 -17.62 72.37
N ILE A 634 7.96 -18.70 71.97
CA ILE A 634 6.55 -18.68 71.55
C ILE A 634 5.68 -19.50 72.50
N ASN A 635 4.38 -19.17 72.59
CA ASN A 635 3.40 -19.94 73.34
C ASN A 635 2.18 -20.22 72.49
N ILE A 636 1.70 -21.47 72.51
CA ILE A 636 0.45 -21.87 71.86
C ILE A 636 -0.70 -21.67 72.84
N VAL A 637 -1.75 -21.00 72.39
CA VAL A 637 -2.95 -20.66 73.18
C VAL A 637 -4.19 -21.02 72.35
N ASN A 638 -5.30 -21.38 73.00
CA ASN A 638 -6.58 -21.70 72.34
C ASN A 638 -6.44 -22.74 71.21
N ASN A 639 -5.67 -23.81 71.45
CA ASN A 639 -5.49 -24.88 70.47
C ASN A 639 -6.73 -25.77 70.37
N THR A 640 -7.26 -25.90 69.17
CA THR A 640 -8.42 -26.74 68.82
C THR A 640 -8.06 -27.92 67.92
N MET A 641 -6.76 -28.16 67.69
CA MET A 641 -6.31 -29.29 66.87
C MET A 641 -6.61 -30.64 67.48
N ASN A 642 -7.13 -31.53 66.64
CA ASN A 642 -7.33 -32.95 66.94
C ASN A 642 -6.36 -33.79 66.09
N ASP A 643 -5.87 -34.91 66.63
CA ASP A 643 -5.01 -35.92 65.96
C ASP A 643 -3.65 -35.46 65.38
N VAL A 644 -3.37 -34.16 65.39
CA VAL A 644 -2.04 -33.55 65.22
C VAL A 644 -1.69 -32.82 66.50
N THR A 645 -0.62 -33.25 67.16
CA THR A 645 -0.12 -32.60 68.38
C THR A 645 0.79 -31.45 67.99
N LEU A 646 0.47 -30.25 68.49
CA LEU A 646 1.28 -29.04 68.31
C LEU A 646 2.16 -28.81 69.53
N SER A 647 3.42 -28.44 69.31
CA SER A 647 4.39 -28.19 70.37
C SER A 647 5.30 -27.01 70.05
N VAL A 648 6.11 -26.61 71.03
CA VAL A 648 7.06 -25.50 70.92
C VAL A 648 8.45 -25.97 71.36
N SER A 649 9.48 -25.53 70.63
CA SER A 649 10.88 -25.62 71.04
C SER A 649 11.60 -24.29 70.78
N GLY A 650 11.79 -23.49 71.83
CA GLY A 650 12.32 -22.12 71.72
C GLY A 650 11.40 -21.22 70.89
N MET A 651 11.90 -20.76 69.73
CA MET A 651 11.13 -19.96 68.76
C MET A 651 10.45 -20.82 67.67
N LYS A 652 10.57 -22.15 67.76
CA LYS A 652 10.04 -23.07 66.75
C LYS A 652 8.66 -23.57 67.13
N PHE A 653 7.72 -23.44 66.22
CA PHE A 653 6.42 -24.09 66.24
C PHE A 653 6.53 -25.44 65.54
N GLN A 654 6.11 -26.49 66.22
CA GLN A 654 6.32 -27.88 65.82
C GLN A 654 4.99 -28.63 65.74
N ALA A 655 4.96 -29.69 64.92
CA ALA A 655 3.82 -30.59 64.81
C ALA A 655 4.26 -32.05 64.72
N VAL A 656 3.45 -32.95 65.27
CA VAL A 656 3.60 -34.40 65.14
C VAL A 656 2.22 -35.05 64.97
N GLN A 657 2.13 -36.08 64.15
CA GLN A 657 0.89 -36.83 63.92
C GLN A 657 1.13 -38.33 64.08
N GLY A 658 0.10 -39.06 64.51
CA GLY A 658 0.17 -40.51 64.76
C GLY A 658 -0.70 -41.38 63.85
N ALA A 659 -1.46 -40.78 62.94
CA ALA A 659 -2.54 -41.44 62.20
C ALA A 659 -2.07 -42.13 60.91
N GLN A 660 -1.32 -41.43 60.05
CA GLN A 660 -0.92 -41.89 58.71
C GLN A 660 0.59 -42.08 58.62
N ASP A 661 1.11 -42.88 57.68
CA ASP A 661 2.56 -42.97 57.47
C ASP A 661 3.16 -41.62 57.04
N VAL A 662 2.42 -40.91 56.18
CA VAL A 662 2.67 -39.52 55.79
C VAL A 662 1.34 -38.78 55.72
N LEU A 663 1.21 -37.68 56.45
CA LEU A 663 0.02 -36.82 56.43
C LEU A 663 0.36 -35.47 55.80
N ALA A 664 -0.20 -35.23 54.61
CA ALA A 664 -0.12 -33.93 53.96
C ALA A 664 -0.93 -32.89 54.74
N THR A 665 -0.23 -31.95 55.38
CA THR A 665 -0.80 -30.99 56.31
C THR A 665 -0.42 -29.58 55.88
N THR A 666 -1.41 -28.68 55.89
CA THR A 666 -1.28 -27.28 55.54
C THR A 666 -1.38 -26.43 56.80
N PHE A 667 -0.38 -25.58 57.03
CA PHE A 667 -0.37 -24.59 58.12
C PHE A 667 -0.44 -23.18 57.51
N ASN A 668 -1.43 -22.41 57.93
CA ASN A 668 -1.60 -21.00 57.57
C ASN A 668 -1.40 -20.15 58.82
N PHE A 669 -0.49 -19.17 58.81
CA PHE A 669 -0.38 -18.24 59.93
C PHE A 669 -0.73 -16.81 59.51
N GLN A 670 -1.53 -16.14 60.35
CA GLN A 670 -1.98 -14.77 60.18
C GLN A 670 -1.54 -13.96 61.40
N ARG A 671 -0.80 -12.86 61.21
CA ARG A 671 -0.50 -11.94 62.31
C ARG A 671 -1.74 -11.12 62.61
N ILE A 672 -2.27 -11.23 63.83
CA ILE A 672 -3.59 -10.67 64.15
C ILE A 672 -3.55 -9.44 65.06
N PHE A 673 -2.53 -9.18 65.90
CA PHE A 673 -2.21 -7.87 66.52
C PHE A 673 -0.83 -7.88 67.19
#